data_AF-A0A8H4LMY8-F1
#
_entry.id   AF-A0A8H4LMY8-F1
#
_cell.length_a   1.000
_cell.length_b   1.000
_cell.length_c   1.000
_cell.angle_alpha   90.00
_cell.angle_beta   90.00
_cell.angle_gamma   90.00
#
_symmetry.space_group_name_H-M   'P 1'
#
loop_
_entity.id
_entity.type
_entity.pdbx_description
1 polymer ?
#
loop_
_entity_poly.entity_id
_entity_poly.type
_entity_poly.pdbx_seq_one_letter_code
_entity_poly.pdbx_strand_id
1 'polypeptide(L)'
;MAIDKPVHAPLPPKDTLLSLRTGKVRPFGGVNFRTAINKRARQGKWEVTPLGLVGDEHHYIHHGGPDKALHQYCASHYDAWNEELPGRNDLFQIGGFGENLSSKHMSEHNVCIGDIFQLGDEVVIQVTQPRQPCYKLNHRFQHKKASSMTQSTGRTGWYLRVLKPGFVKQGDTFELIDRIHPTWPLSRVQKYLYHDKDNQDALAELSNLPSLGDEMLGIFRSRLAHGAEDMSGRLEGERLPVVWRPYRLTEKTDLTPRVKKFTFEAEDNGDTTEYGEFGQFPFVRLQFGPDASFSRAYSVVSGNPRQFQLGIARDDRSRGGSVYMHDQLHVGDMIKIAKGHDSTTDKAGCLAAQVSRHIFIIGGIGITAFVSKIEELSRTSDSLEVHYAARSRTDAAFLDRLPLVQTTLYAKDEGQRLSLSRAIPSPVDDDGIRSAVYCCGPTSLMNACRDLVTELGYTGDCLHFEEFGDASTGTGEPFEAEVKETGQVLQVPGEKSLLQVLTDAGFEVESSCLVGNCGTCMVDHCGGKVEHRGVALDEEQKKDSMLSCGGAVGLGNLLRYPSVVFANNGLAWFIPYFIALFFLGMPVLLLEISLGQAYRGSVVVAFNGINKRAKGLGLAVIMTGFVVATYYVPILAWTMHYFRTSFHSPLPWTGRGQEFYMQDVIANPDPIPPESPSGYVQYPSTGMVGETVGWCAFMWFLVWLCMFKGVGITGRVVYFTMGLPVVMLIIILGRSVSLPDARTGIKYYFAEWNGYRLGSGQIWQGACGQIFFSIGVGFGYFTSYASYNTKFANAVQDTLIIASCNSLYEITAGFAVFGVIGFLGYSPDDSSISLSTFTVGFLTYPLALAEMPGANVWSVFFFFTLALLGLSSAFALMESLVTLICDSGWARKYPRTPICSAIIVVAFLLSLIYCTEFGFYLLDAVDTWTNNLCLIFVVWVECVCSTTLYRYTDVVGQVGGAAYVTYSIGYILSMVLGVAVGQAVGPEAGAGTGFGIFVLTNVVSILIARIPDSGAPRFWGKNAILTKLWWLSFYSLNQLRRDLNVIIATGDNWSIPVFWGVVLRYVSAPILSIVVSFAYPAFHEKSQDPLHVFAFVVAHAVMLLIALGFVLPRWFDVFIPPEKKHLEKTYYAPQITMAPLEVHHSQDEEVIGEQGMRRRDKMEHGSHEGVKRSDAISE
;
A
#
# COMPACT_ATOMS: atom_id res chain seq x y z
N MET A 1 2.04 -17.21 -55.10
CA MET A 1 0.67 -17.33 -54.57
C MET A 1 -0.28 -16.91 -55.68
N ALA A 2 -1.36 -17.63 -55.96
CA ALA A 2 -2.21 -17.34 -57.12
C ALA A 2 -3.05 -16.06 -56.88
N ILE A 3 -3.14 -15.20 -57.90
CA ILE A 3 -3.98 -13.99 -57.86
C ILE A 3 -5.45 -14.41 -57.85
N ASP A 4 -6.17 -13.98 -56.82
CA ASP A 4 -7.58 -14.29 -56.54
C ASP A 4 -8.45 -13.61 -57.61
N LYS A 5 -8.74 -14.32 -58.73
CA LYS A 5 -9.52 -13.75 -59.84
C LYS A 5 -10.92 -13.36 -59.35
N PRO A 6 -11.41 -12.15 -59.63
CA PRO A 6 -12.72 -11.71 -59.17
C PRO A 6 -13.83 -12.53 -59.82
N VAL A 7 -14.49 -13.38 -59.05
CA VAL A 7 -15.68 -14.14 -59.44
C VAL A 7 -16.93 -13.32 -59.11
N HIS A 8 -17.91 -13.32 -60.01
CA HIS A 8 -19.21 -12.69 -59.75
C HIS A 8 -19.95 -13.44 -58.63
N ALA A 9 -20.42 -12.72 -57.62
CA ALA A 9 -21.21 -13.29 -56.54
C ALA A 9 -22.57 -13.79 -57.08
N PRO A 10 -23.12 -14.89 -56.51
CA PRO A 10 -24.45 -15.37 -56.87
C PRO A 10 -25.51 -14.30 -56.59
N LEU A 11 -26.61 -14.30 -57.36
CA LEU A 11 -27.74 -13.42 -57.10
C LEU A 11 -28.48 -13.87 -55.82
N PRO A 12 -28.90 -12.96 -54.94
CA PRO A 12 -29.75 -13.29 -53.81
C PRO A 12 -31.15 -13.68 -54.34
N PRO A 13 -31.79 -14.69 -53.76
CA PRO A 13 -33.17 -15.03 -54.13
C PRO A 13 -34.14 -13.94 -53.68
N LYS A 14 -35.31 -13.87 -54.31
CA LYS A 14 -36.43 -13.06 -53.80
C LYS A 14 -36.82 -13.59 -52.42
N ASP A 15 -36.68 -12.74 -51.40
CA ASP A 15 -36.76 -13.12 -49.98
C ASP A 15 -37.83 -12.27 -49.27
N THR A 16 -38.28 -12.70 -48.10
CA THR A 16 -39.38 -12.05 -47.36
C THR A 16 -38.86 -11.36 -46.09
N LEU A 17 -39.37 -10.17 -45.79
CA LEU A 17 -39.10 -9.45 -44.55
C LEU A 17 -39.75 -10.17 -43.36
N LEU A 18 -38.96 -10.99 -42.67
CA LEU A 18 -39.39 -11.82 -41.54
C LEU A 18 -39.73 -11.01 -40.30
N SER A 19 -39.06 -9.86 -40.10
CA SER A 19 -39.23 -9.00 -38.92
C SER A 19 -38.82 -7.57 -39.25
N LEU A 20 -39.68 -6.63 -38.85
CA LEU A 20 -39.41 -5.19 -38.87
C LEU A 20 -39.22 -4.71 -37.42
N ARG A 21 -38.14 -3.96 -37.12
CA ARG A 21 -37.80 -3.59 -35.73
C ARG A 21 -37.30 -2.15 -35.60
N THR A 22 -37.64 -1.52 -34.47
CA THR A 22 -37.03 -0.25 -34.04
C THR A 22 -36.72 -0.24 -32.54
N GLY A 23 -35.68 0.48 -32.14
CA GLY A 23 -35.21 0.61 -30.76
C GLY A 23 -35.01 2.06 -30.33
N LYS A 24 -34.98 2.30 -29.01
CA LYS A 24 -34.60 3.59 -28.42
C LYS A 24 -33.29 3.45 -27.65
N VAL A 25 -32.52 4.53 -27.58
CA VAL A 25 -31.24 4.59 -26.89
C VAL A 25 -31.46 4.57 -25.37
N ARG A 26 -31.19 3.40 -24.77
CA ARG A 26 -31.36 3.15 -23.33
C ARG A 26 -30.06 2.60 -22.74
N PRO A 27 -29.84 2.73 -21.41
CA PRO A 27 -28.79 1.97 -20.73
C PRO A 27 -28.93 0.48 -21.03
N PHE A 28 -27.81 -0.20 -21.27
CA PHE A 28 -27.79 -1.66 -21.38
C PHE A 28 -27.63 -2.25 -19.97
N GLY A 29 -28.34 -3.34 -19.64
CA GLY A 29 -28.52 -3.76 -18.24
C GLY A 29 -27.21 -3.95 -17.47
N GLY A 30 -27.09 -3.27 -16.32
CA GLY A 30 -25.91 -3.31 -15.44
C GLY A 30 -24.76 -2.38 -15.86
N VAL A 31 -24.52 -2.21 -17.16
CA VAL A 31 -23.29 -1.59 -17.69
C VAL A 31 -23.46 -0.13 -18.12
N ASN A 32 -22.41 0.66 -17.91
CA ASN A 32 -22.38 2.11 -18.05
C ASN A 32 -22.32 2.63 -19.50
N PHE A 33 -23.00 1.97 -20.45
CA PHE A 33 -23.16 2.47 -21.83
C PHE A 33 -24.60 2.41 -22.31
N ARG A 34 -24.97 3.41 -23.12
CA ARG A 34 -26.26 3.43 -23.81
C ARG A 34 -26.18 2.80 -25.21
N THR A 35 -27.30 2.25 -25.66
CA THR A 35 -27.45 1.60 -26.97
C THR A 35 -28.93 1.44 -27.34
N ALA A 36 -29.22 1.31 -28.63
CA ALA A 36 -30.54 0.96 -29.15
C ALA A 36 -30.63 -0.50 -29.64
N ILE A 37 -29.60 -1.33 -29.38
CA ILE A 37 -29.48 -2.69 -29.93
C ILE A 37 -30.67 -3.61 -29.59
N ASN A 38 -31.37 -3.38 -28.48
CA ASN A 38 -32.59 -4.10 -28.12
C ASN A 38 -33.81 -3.59 -28.90
N LYS A 39 -33.74 -3.65 -30.25
CA LYS A 39 -34.84 -3.25 -31.15
C LYS A 39 -36.05 -4.18 -30.96
N ARG A 40 -37.23 -3.60 -30.80
CA ARG A 40 -38.50 -4.33 -30.61
C ARG A 40 -39.19 -4.57 -31.95
N ALA A 41 -39.78 -5.75 -32.12
CA ALA A 41 -40.59 -6.06 -33.29
C ALA A 41 -41.76 -5.07 -33.44
N ARG A 42 -42.07 -4.71 -34.69
CA ARG A 42 -43.12 -3.78 -35.06
C ARG A 42 -44.15 -4.47 -35.95
N GLN A 43 -45.42 -4.17 -35.68
CA GLN A 43 -46.57 -4.70 -36.40
C GLN A 43 -47.24 -3.57 -37.21
N GLY A 44 -47.87 -3.92 -38.34
CA GLY A 44 -48.46 -2.95 -39.28
C GLY A 44 -47.46 -2.34 -40.27
N LYS A 45 -47.90 -1.30 -41.01
CA LYS A 45 -47.05 -0.49 -41.90
C LYS A 45 -46.29 0.57 -41.09
N TRP A 46 -45.00 0.75 -41.38
CA TRP A 46 -44.12 1.75 -40.76
C TRP A 46 -43.38 2.54 -41.83
N GLU A 47 -43.19 3.84 -41.56
CA GLU A 47 -42.53 4.77 -42.47
C GLU A 47 -41.00 4.63 -42.42
N VAL A 48 -40.40 4.55 -43.61
CA VAL A 48 -38.97 4.56 -43.86
C VAL A 48 -38.59 5.90 -44.48
N THR A 49 -37.74 6.65 -43.78
CA THR A 49 -37.21 7.96 -44.19
C THR A 49 -35.77 7.84 -44.70
N PRO A 50 -35.16 8.89 -45.30
CA PRO A 50 -33.74 8.89 -45.68
C PRO A 50 -32.75 8.60 -44.54
N LEU A 51 -33.18 8.76 -43.28
CA LEU A 51 -32.37 8.49 -42.08
C LEU A 51 -32.76 7.20 -41.34
N GLY A 52 -33.71 6.42 -41.88
CA GLY A 52 -34.16 5.15 -41.32
C GLY A 52 -35.64 5.13 -40.93
N LEU A 53 -36.02 4.11 -40.15
CA LEU A 53 -37.40 3.92 -39.69
C LEU A 53 -37.81 4.96 -38.64
N VAL A 54 -39.02 5.50 -38.75
CA VAL A 54 -39.53 6.48 -37.79
C VAL A 54 -39.61 5.89 -36.38
N GLY A 55 -39.01 6.59 -35.41
CA GLY A 55 -38.96 6.18 -34.00
C GLY A 55 -37.88 5.15 -33.67
N ASP A 56 -36.95 4.88 -34.60
CA ASP A 56 -35.69 4.20 -34.35
C ASP A 56 -34.59 5.21 -34.00
N GLU A 57 -33.79 4.92 -32.98
CA GLU A 57 -32.71 5.80 -32.52
C GLU A 57 -31.35 5.10 -32.59
N HIS A 58 -30.28 5.88 -32.77
CA HIS A 58 -28.91 5.39 -32.81
C HIS A 58 -28.06 6.12 -31.75
N HIS A 59 -27.13 5.41 -31.10
CA HIS A 59 -26.24 5.99 -30.09
C HIS A 59 -24.84 6.20 -30.68
N TYR A 60 -24.28 7.41 -30.55
CA TYR A 60 -23.13 7.98 -31.26
C TYR A 60 -23.35 8.39 -32.72
N ILE A 61 -22.59 9.42 -33.11
CA ILE A 61 -22.51 10.03 -34.44
C ILE A 61 -22.15 8.99 -35.53
N HIS A 62 -21.27 8.03 -35.22
CA HIS A 62 -20.80 7.01 -36.19
C HIS A 62 -21.74 5.79 -36.37
N HIS A 63 -22.85 5.71 -35.66
CA HIS A 63 -23.80 4.59 -35.72
C HIS A 63 -25.13 4.92 -36.45
N GLY A 64 -25.20 6.06 -37.15
CA GLY A 64 -26.33 6.45 -37.98
C GLY A 64 -25.88 7.25 -39.20
N GLY A 65 -26.81 8.02 -39.77
CA GLY A 65 -26.60 8.79 -41.01
C GLY A 65 -27.16 8.09 -42.26
N PRO A 66 -27.22 8.77 -43.42
CA PRO A 66 -27.89 8.26 -44.62
C PRO A 66 -27.36 6.90 -45.07
N ASP A 67 -26.05 6.68 -44.96
CA ASP A 67 -25.39 5.42 -45.36
C ASP A 67 -25.65 4.24 -44.43
N LYS A 68 -26.21 4.50 -43.24
CA LYS A 68 -26.51 3.51 -42.20
C LYS A 68 -27.96 3.57 -41.77
N ALA A 69 -28.84 4.09 -42.64
CA ALA A 69 -30.26 4.32 -42.36
C ALA A 69 -31.00 3.06 -41.91
N LEU A 70 -30.64 1.88 -42.45
CA LEU A 70 -31.21 0.59 -42.04
C LEU A 70 -30.12 -0.46 -41.86
N HIS A 71 -30.27 -1.32 -40.85
CA HIS A 71 -29.43 -2.49 -40.61
C HIS A 71 -30.19 -3.79 -40.94
N GLN A 72 -29.63 -4.64 -41.80
CA GLN A 72 -30.18 -5.95 -42.16
C GLN A 72 -29.29 -7.10 -41.67
N TYR A 73 -29.92 -8.21 -41.24
CA TYR A 73 -29.23 -9.43 -40.80
C TYR A 73 -29.87 -10.71 -41.37
N CYS A 74 -29.04 -11.69 -41.72
CA CYS A 74 -29.47 -13.01 -42.18
C CYS A 74 -30.03 -13.85 -41.01
N ALA A 75 -31.31 -14.18 -41.06
CA ALA A 75 -31.96 -14.95 -39.99
C ALA A 75 -31.43 -16.38 -39.85
N SER A 76 -30.97 -17.00 -40.95
CA SER A 76 -30.38 -18.35 -40.90
C SER A 76 -29.05 -18.42 -40.14
N HIS A 77 -28.41 -17.27 -39.84
CA HIS A 77 -27.24 -17.24 -38.96
C HIS A 77 -27.58 -17.51 -37.50
N TYR A 78 -28.82 -17.26 -37.06
CA TYR A 78 -29.23 -17.56 -35.68
C TYR A 78 -29.19 -19.06 -35.38
N ASP A 79 -29.57 -19.91 -36.33
CA ASP A 79 -29.51 -21.36 -36.18
C ASP A 79 -28.05 -21.81 -35.96
N ALA A 80 -27.12 -21.32 -36.79
CA ALA A 80 -25.68 -21.59 -36.63
C ALA A 80 -25.10 -21.05 -35.31
N TRP A 81 -25.53 -19.86 -34.84
CA TRP A 81 -25.11 -19.33 -33.54
C TRP A 81 -25.62 -20.17 -32.37
N ASN A 82 -26.83 -20.74 -32.46
CA ASN A 82 -27.41 -21.61 -31.45
C ASN A 82 -26.71 -22.98 -31.38
N GLU A 83 -26.22 -23.49 -32.52
CA GLU A 83 -25.39 -24.70 -32.58
C GLU A 83 -23.96 -24.44 -32.06
N GLU A 84 -23.34 -23.31 -32.39
CA GLU A 84 -21.97 -22.96 -31.97
C GLU A 84 -21.87 -22.51 -30.51
N LEU A 85 -22.93 -21.91 -29.95
CA LEU A 85 -22.98 -21.38 -28.58
C LEU A 85 -24.24 -21.88 -27.82
N PRO A 86 -24.35 -23.21 -27.56
CA PRO A 86 -25.52 -23.79 -26.93
C PRO A 86 -25.77 -23.23 -25.52
N GLY A 87 -27.04 -23.13 -25.15
CA GLY A 87 -27.48 -22.60 -23.85
C GLY A 87 -27.71 -21.09 -23.80
N ARG A 88 -27.73 -20.41 -24.97
CA ARG A 88 -28.05 -18.96 -25.12
C ARG A 88 -29.14 -18.71 -26.17
N ASN A 89 -30.02 -19.69 -26.36
CA ASN A 89 -30.98 -19.74 -27.46
C ASN A 89 -32.05 -18.63 -27.40
N ASP A 90 -32.24 -18.05 -26.22
CA ASP A 90 -33.06 -16.87 -25.94
C ASP A 90 -32.39 -15.55 -26.38
N LEU A 91 -31.06 -15.53 -26.53
CA LEU A 91 -30.30 -14.35 -26.97
C LEU A 91 -30.09 -14.35 -28.48
N PHE A 92 -29.75 -15.50 -29.08
CA PHE A 92 -29.56 -15.68 -30.52
C PHE A 92 -30.87 -15.98 -31.25
N GLN A 93 -31.76 -14.98 -31.27
CA GLN A 93 -33.03 -14.98 -32.00
C GLN A 93 -33.20 -13.67 -32.80
N ILE A 94 -34.15 -13.64 -33.74
CA ILE A 94 -34.42 -12.48 -34.61
C ILE A 94 -34.57 -11.18 -33.82
N GLY A 95 -33.71 -10.19 -34.13
CA GLY A 95 -33.50 -8.96 -33.38
C GLY A 95 -32.31 -8.97 -32.40
N GLY A 96 -31.55 -10.07 -32.33
CA GLY A 96 -30.40 -10.24 -31.43
C GLY A 96 -29.26 -9.27 -31.73
N PHE A 97 -28.94 -9.07 -33.01
CA PHE A 97 -27.86 -8.19 -33.46
C PHE A 97 -28.26 -6.70 -33.56
N GLY A 98 -29.51 -6.38 -33.24
CA GLY A 98 -30.08 -5.03 -33.34
C GLY A 98 -30.38 -4.60 -34.78
N GLU A 99 -30.76 -5.56 -35.62
CA GLU A 99 -31.21 -5.34 -36.97
C GLU A 99 -32.61 -4.70 -37.02
N ASN A 100 -32.82 -3.86 -38.03
CA ASN A 100 -34.12 -3.32 -38.39
C ASN A 100 -34.91 -4.30 -39.25
N LEU A 101 -34.20 -5.01 -40.14
CA LEU A 101 -34.73 -5.90 -41.14
C LEU A 101 -34.08 -7.29 -41.00
N SER A 102 -34.87 -8.35 -41.11
CA SER A 102 -34.37 -9.72 -41.11
C SER A 102 -34.96 -10.49 -42.29
N SER A 103 -34.14 -11.23 -43.01
CA SER A 103 -34.53 -12.09 -44.14
C SER A 103 -33.77 -13.42 -44.08
N LYS A 104 -34.24 -14.49 -44.74
CA LYS A 104 -33.73 -15.85 -44.48
C LYS A 104 -32.54 -16.26 -45.37
N HIS A 105 -32.53 -15.80 -46.61
CA HIS A 105 -31.71 -16.35 -47.69
C HIS A 105 -30.74 -15.33 -48.33
N MET A 106 -30.87 -14.05 -47.98
CA MET A 106 -29.84 -13.03 -48.25
C MET A 106 -28.71 -13.16 -47.22
N SER A 107 -27.46 -13.15 -47.67
CA SER A 107 -26.27 -13.26 -46.82
C SER A 107 -25.08 -12.49 -47.40
N GLU A 108 -24.06 -12.34 -46.58
CA GLU A 108 -22.83 -11.61 -46.90
C GLU A 108 -22.06 -12.21 -48.10
N HIS A 109 -22.37 -13.45 -48.50
CA HIS A 109 -21.81 -14.11 -49.68
C HIS A 109 -22.58 -13.85 -50.98
N ASN A 110 -23.88 -13.53 -50.92
CA ASN A 110 -24.72 -13.30 -52.11
C ASN A 110 -25.23 -11.86 -52.25
N VAL A 111 -25.02 -10.99 -51.26
CA VAL A 111 -25.30 -9.54 -51.32
C VAL A 111 -24.00 -8.75 -51.57
N CYS A 112 -24.04 -7.82 -52.52
CA CYS A 112 -22.91 -6.99 -52.94
C CYS A 112 -23.06 -5.52 -52.55
N ILE A 113 -21.93 -4.82 -52.44
CA ILE A 113 -21.92 -3.36 -52.30
C ILE A 113 -22.59 -2.73 -53.53
N GLY A 114 -23.48 -1.76 -53.30
CA GLY A 114 -24.24 -1.09 -54.35
C GLY A 114 -25.43 -1.85 -54.91
N ASP A 115 -25.73 -3.08 -54.47
CA ASP A 115 -26.99 -3.74 -54.82
C ASP A 115 -28.19 -2.87 -54.39
N ILE A 116 -29.17 -2.70 -55.30
CA ILE A 116 -30.39 -1.92 -55.06
C ILE A 116 -31.58 -2.88 -54.98
N PHE A 117 -32.33 -2.82 -53.89
CA PHE A 117 -33.53 -3.64 -53.66
C PHE A 117 -34.79 -2.78 -53.57
N GLN A 118 -35.86 -3.28 -54.21
CA GLN A 118 -37.23 -2.91 -53.94
C GLN A 118 -37.69 -3.65 -52.68
N LEU A 119 -38.21 -2.93 -51.69
CA LEU A 119 -38.77 -3.49 -50.45
C LEU A 119 -40.26 -3.12 -50.36
N GLY A 120 -41.12 -4.12 -50.55
CA GLY A 120 -42.56 -3.87 -50.75
C GLY A 120 -42.82 -3.03 -52.00
N ASP A 121 -43.96 -2.36 -52.10
CA ASP A 121 -44.35 -1.61 -53.32
C ASP A 121 -43.76 -0.18 -53.36
N GLU A 122 -43.29 0.34 -52.22
CA GLU A 122 -43.03 1.78 -52.05
C GLU A 122 -41.54 2.12 -51.94
N VAL A 123 -40.76 1.34 -51.19
CA VAL A 123 -39.41 1.71 -50.70
C VAL A 123 -38.28 1.12 -51.55
N VAL A 124 -37.27 1.93 -51.85
CA VAL A 124 -36.04 1.50 -52.54
C VAL A 124 -34.82 1.77 -51.66
N ILE A 125 -33.98 0.75 -51.50
CA ILE A 125 -32.81 0.74 -50.61
C ILE A 125 -31.57 0.24 -51.34
N GLN A 126 -30.39 0.74 -50.96
CA GLN A 126 -29.09 0.36 -51.55
C GLN A 126 -28.10 -0.09 -50.47
N VAL A 127 -27.37 -1.18 -50.73
CA VAL A 127 -26.32 -1.70 -49.83
C VAL A 127 -25.07 -0.82 -49.86
N THR A 128 -24.63 -0.36 -48.69
CA THR A 128 -23.53 0.61 -48.56
C THR A 128 -22.26 0.04 -47.95
N GLN A 129 -22.36 -0.83 -46.95
CA GLN A 129 -21.20 -1.40 -46.26
C GLN A 129 -21.57 -2.59 -45.36
N PRO A 130 -20.62 -3.52 -45.09
CA PRO A 130 -20.79 -4.49 -44.02
C PRO A 130 -20.86 -3.78 -42.66
N ARG A 131 -21.57 -4.40 -41.71
CA ARG A 131 -21.64 -3.89 -40.35
C ARG A 131 -20.36 -4.22 -39.59
N GLN A 132 -19.79 -3.22 -38.93
CA GLN A 132 -18.67 -3.46 -38.02
C GLN A 132 -19.19 -3.91 -36.64
N PRO A 133 -18.92 -5.16 -36.18
CA PRO A 133 -19.33 -5.61 -34.85
C PRO A 133 -18.55 -4.87 -33.77
N CYS A 134 -19.17 -4.55 -32.63
CA CYS A 134 -18.46 -3.91 -31.50
C CYS A 134 -18.68 -4.69 -30.21
N TYR A 135 -17.89 -4.36 -29.18
CA TYR A 135 -17.92 -4.99 -27.85
C TYR A 135 -19.31 -5.05 -27.20
N LYS A 136 -20.24 -4.17 -27.58
CA LYS A 136 -21.65 -4.22 -27.15
C LYS A 136 -22.33 -5.55 -27.50
N LEU A 137 -21.82 -6.29 -28.49
CA LEU A 137 -22.22 -7.67 -28.78
C LEU A 137 -21.80 -8.67 -27.69
N ASN A 138 -20.64 -8.48 -27.05
CA ASN A 138 -20.16 -9.33 -25.95
C ASN A 138 -21.12 -9.27 -24.77
N HIS A 139 -21.58 -8.06 -24.42
CA HIS A 139 -22.61 -7.86 -23.41
C HIS A 139 -23.98 -8.35 -23.89
N ARG A 140 -24.37 -8.10 -25.15
CA ARG A 140 -25.68 -8.49 -25.70
C ARG A 140 -25.92 -10.00 -25.70
N PHE A 141 -24.89 -10.78 -26.01
CA PHE A 141 -24.93 -12.24 -26.05
C PHE A 141 -24.28 -12.91 -24.82
N GLN A 142 -23.93 -12.13 -23.79
CA GLN A 142 -23.32 -12.63 -22.53
C GLN A 142 -22.16 -13.60 -22.79
N HIS A 143 -21.25 -13.20 -23.70
CA HIS A 143 -20.13 -14.01 -24.14
C HIS A 143 -18.95 -13.12 -24.54
N LYS A 144 -17.83 -13.23 -23.81
CA LYS A 144 -16.66 -12.32 -23.91
C LYS A 144 -16.05 -12.19 -25.31
N LYS A 145 -16.31 -13.13 -26.23
CA LYS A 145 -15.79 -13.13 -27.61
C LYS A 145 -16.86 -12.93 -28.69
N ALA A 146 -18.12 -12.63 -28.37
CA ALA A 146 -19.20 -12.57 -29.35
C ALA A 146 -18.91 -11.59 -30.50
N SER A 147 -18.38 -10.40 -30.24
CA SER A 147 -18.00 -9.42 -31.26
C SER A 147 -16.89 -9.94 -32.19
N SER A 148 -15.86 -10.56 -31.61
CA SER A 148 -14.71 -11.14 -32.31
C SER A 148 -15.12 -12.33 -33.16
N MET A 149 -15.97 -13.23 -32.63
CA MET A 149 -16.56 -14.35 -33.37
C MET A 149 -17.47 -13.86 -34.50
N THR A 150 -18.28 -12.83 -34.25
CA THR A 150 -19.10 -12.19 -35.29
C THR A 150 -18.23 -11.67 -36.44
N GLN A 151 -17.06 -11.10 -36.11
CA GLN A 151 -16.10 -10.62 -37.10
C GLN A 151 -15.39 -11.76 -37.84
N SER A 152 -14.89 -12.78 -37.13
CA SER A 152 -14.09 -13.86 -37.73
C SER A 152 -14.91 -14.87 -38.53
N THR A 153 -16.21 -15.01 -38.24
CA THR A 153 -17.14 -15.82 -39.04
C THR A 153 -17.73 -15.07 -40.24
N GLY A 154 -17.54 -13.74 -40.31
CA GLY A 154 -18.11 -12.89 -41.36
C GLY A 154 -19.63 -12.67 -41.29
N ARG A 155 -20.31 -13.21 -40.26
CA ARG A 155 -21.76 -13.15 -40.03
C ARG A 155 -22.14 -11.83 -39.35
N THR A 156 -21.77 -10.70 -39.94
CA THR A 156 -21.80 -9.38 -39.29
C THR A 156 -23.09 -8.58 -39.49
N GLY A 157 -23.85 -8.86 -40.55
CA GLY A 157 -24.91 -8.00 -41.07
C GLY A 157 -24.39 -6.88 -41.99
N TRP A 158 -25.30 -6.10 -42.56
CA TRP A 158 -24.94 -4.96 -43.43
C TRP A 158 -25.86 -3.76 -43.27
N TYR A 159 -25.35 -2.62 -43.69
CA TYR A 159 -26.06 -1.35 -43.70
C TYR A 159 -26.57 -1.00 -45.09
N LEU A 160 -27.66 -0.24 -45.11
CA LEU A 160 -28.38 0.19 -46.29
C LEU A 160 -28.68 1.70 -46.20
N ARG A 161 -28.57 2.41 -47.33
CA ARG A 161 -29.15 3.75 -47.52
C ARG A 161 -30.53 3.67 -48.18
N VAL A 162 -31.39 4.64 -47.89
CA VAL A 162 -32.75 4.73 -48.45
C VAL A 162 -32.72 5.68 -49.65
N LEU A 163 -32.95 5.16 -50.86
CA LEU A 163 -33.02 5.94 -52.09
C LEU A 163 -34.42 6.51 -52.32
N LYS A 164 -35.46 5.76 -51.94
CA LYS A 164 -36.86 6.18 -52.03
C LYS A 164 -37.59 5.88 -50.71
N PRO A 165 -37.98 6.91 -49.94
CA PRO A 165 -38.84 6.79 -48.76
C PRO A 165 -40.23 6.21 -49.07
N GLY A 166 -40.91 5.68 -48.04
CA GLY A 166 -42.23 5.06 -48.16
C GLY A 166 -42.56 4.13 -46.99
N PHE A 167 -43.65 3.36 -47.09
CA PHE A 167 -44.08 2.46 -46.02
C PHE A 167 -43.73 0.99 -46.28
N VAL A 168 -43.28 0.28 -45.24
CA VAL A 168 -43.00 -1.18 -45.25
C VAL A 168 -43.69 -1.89 -44.09
N LYS A 169 -44.00 -3.18 -44.26
CA LYS A 169 -44.56 -4.06 -43.22
C LYS A 169 -43.85 -5.42 -43.21
N GLN A 170 -43.96 -6.14 -42.10
CA GLN A 170 -43.58 -7.55 -42.03
C GLN A 170 -44.33 -8.36 -43.10
N GLY A 171 -43.62 -9.23 -43.83
CA GLY A 171 -44.17 -9.99 -44.96
C GLY A 171 -44.00 -9.36 -46.34
N ASP A 172 -43.50 -8.13 -46.45
CA ASP A 172 -43.11 -7.55 -47.75
C ASP A 172 -41.87 -8.26 -48.33
N THR A 173 -41.72 -8.30 -49.66
CA THR A 173 -40.60 -8.97 -50.33
C THR A 173 -39.45 -8.03 -50.66
N PHE A 174 -38.23 -8.54 -50.57
CA PHE A 174 -37.02 -7.97 -51.16
C PHE A 174 -36.86 -8.47 -52.59
N GLU A 175 -36.78 -7.56 -53.56
CA GLU A 175 -36.52 -7.88 -54.97
C GLU A 175 -35.37 -7.03 -55.49
N LEU A 176 -34.35 -7.68 -56.05
CA LEU A 176 -33.16 -7.00 -56.58
C LEU A 176 -33.53 -6.27 -57.88
N ILE A 177 -33.37 -4.95 -57.89
CA ILE A 177 -33.58 -4.10 -59.07
C ILE A 177 -32.31 -4.04 -59.92
N ASP A 178 -31.16 -3.80 -59.28
CA ASP A 178 -29.88 -3.59 -59.97
C ASP A 178 -28.69 -4.02 -59.09
N ARG A 179 -27.58 -4.42 -59.74
CA ARG A 179 -26.34 -4.91 -59.13
C ARG A 179 -25.14 -4.19 -59.71
N ILE A 180 -24.69 -3.15 -59.01
CA ILE A 180 -23.64 -2.24 -59.49
C ILE A 180 -22.24 -2.87 -59.42
N HIS A 181 -21.89 -3.58 -58.32
CA HIS A 181 -20.55 -4.14 -58.11
C HIS A 181 -20.58 -5.67 -57.87
N PRO A 182 -20.84 -6.49 -58.91
CA PRO A 182 -21.08 -7.93 -58.77
C PRO A 182 -19.86 -8.74 -58.27
N THR A 183 -18.66 -8.18 -58.32
CA THR A 183 -17.40 -8.79 -57.86
C THR A 183 -17.06 -8.43 -56.41
N TRP A 184 -17.89 -7.62 -55.74
CA TRP A 184 -17.70 -7.15 -54.36
C TRP A 184 -18.84 -7.58 -53.43
N PRO A 185 -19.01 -8.90 -53.16
CA PRO A 185 -19.86 -9.37 -52.08
C PRO A 185 -19.33 -8.89 -50.73
N LEU A 186 -20.23 -8.67 -49.77
CA LEU A 186 -19.90 -8.18 -48.42
C LEU A 186 -18.83 -9.05 -47.73
N SER A 187 -18.81 -10.36 -47.95
CA SER A 187 -17.79 -11.27 -47.41
C SER A 187 -16.39 -11.00 -47.97
N ARG A 188 -16.29 -10.57 -49.24
CA ARG A 188 -15.00 -10.19 -49.86
C ARG A 188 -14.51 -8.85 -49.33
N VAL A 189 -15.41 -7.88 -49.10
CA VAL A 189 -15.06 -6.62 -48.42
C VAL A 189 -14.58 -6.90 -46.99
N GLN A 190 -15.26 -7.78 -46.26
CA GLN A 190 -14.86 -8.19 -44.90
C GLN A 190 -13.51 -8.92 -44.86
N LYS A 191 -13.17 -9.74 -45.87
CA LYS A 191 -11.85 -10.38 -46.00
C LYS A 191 -10.72 -9.35 -45.91
N TYR A 192 -10.78 -8.29 -46.71
CA TYR A 192 -9.76 -7.23 -46.71
C TYR A 192 -9.90 -6.25 -45.54
N LEU A 193 -11.11 -6.11 -44.97
CA LEU A 193 -11.31 -5.29 -43.77
C LEU A 193 -10.69 -5.94 -42.52
N TYR A 194 -10.74 -7.27 -42.38
CA TYR A 194 -10.43 -7.95 -41.12
C TYR A 194 -9.28 -8.97 -41.16
N HIS A 195 -8.98 -9.58 -42.32
CA HIS A 195 -8.04 -10.70 -42.41
C HIS A 195 -6.83 -10.39 -43.30
N ASP A 196 -7.06 -10.02 -44.56
CA ASP A 196 -6.03 -9.71 -45.56
C ASP A 196 -5.86 -8.19 -45.67
N LYS A 197 -5.40 -7.56 -44.57
CA LYS A 197 -5.47 -6.10 -44.40
C LYS A 197 -4.44 -5.31 -45.23
N ASP A 198 -3.39 -5.97 -45.70
CA ASP A 198 -2.23 -5.33 -46.35
C ASP A 198 -2.25 -5.45 -47.89
N ASN A 199 -3.37 -5.94 -48.45
CA ASN A 199 -3.54 -6.21 -49.88
C ASN A 199 -3.72 -4.91 -50.67
N GLN A 200 -2.61 -4.29 -51.07
CA GLN A 200 -2.57 -2.97 -51.72
C GLN A 200 -3.47 -2.87 -52.97
N ASP A 201 -3.51 -3.89 -53.83
CA ASP A 201 -4.35 -3.88 -55.04
C ASP A 201 -5.85 -3.82 -54.68
N ALA A 202 -6.29 -4.63 -53.71
CA ALA A 202 -7.67 -4.64 -53.23
C ALA A 202 -8.04 -3.36 -52.47
N LEU A 203 -7.11 -2.80 -51.68
CA LEU A 203 -7.29 -1.52 -51.00
C LEU A 203 -7.42 -0.37 -52.00
N ALA A 204 -6.64 -0.36 -53.08
CA ALA A 204 -6.69 0.67 -54.11
C ALA A 204 -8.07 0.72 -54.80
N GLU A 205 -8.64 -0.45 -55.13
CA GLU A 205 -9.99 -0.56 -55.70
C GLU A 205 -11.07 -0.16 -54.68
N LEU A 206 -11.00 -0.70 -53.45
CA LEU A 206 -11.97 -0.41 -52.38
C LEU A 206 -11.98 1.06 -51.93
N SER A 207 -10.82 1.73 -51.92
CA SER A 207 -10.67 3.14 -51.53
C SER A 207 -11.36 4.14 -52.46
N ASN A 208 -11.84 3.69 -53.62
CA ASN A 208 -12.52 4.49 -54.64
C ASN A 208 -13.86 3.90 -55.11
N LEU A 209 -14.40 2.90 -54.39
CA LEU A 209 -15.63 2.20 -54.79
C LEU A 209 -16.88 3.08 -54.59
N PRO A 210 -17.58 3.56 -55.65
CA PRO A 210 -18.53 4.67 -55.51
C PRO A 210 -19.78 4.39 -54.66
N SER A 211 -20.19 3.13 -54.53
CA SER A 211 -21.36 2.75 -53.73
C SER A 211 -21.02 2.42 -52.26
N LEU A 212 -19.74 2.44 -51.88
CA LEU A 212 -19.27 2.15 -50.53
C LEU A 212 -19.48 3.39 -49.64
N GLY A 213 -19.89 3.18 -48.38
CA GLY A 213 -20.11 4.30 -47.45
C GLY A 213 -18.83 5.08 -47.10
N ASP A 214 -18.96 6.39 -46.89
CA ASP A 214 -17.82 7.32 -46.73
C ASP A 214 -16.83 6.93 -45.61
N GLU A 215 -17.33 6.39 -44.50
CA GLU A 215 -16.52 5.90 -43.38
C GLU A 215 -15.59 4.74 -43.80
N MET A 216 -16.11 3.83 -44.63
CA MET A 216 -15.35 2.67 -45.12
C MET A 216 -14.36 3.06 -46.21
N LEU A 217 -14.72 4.03 -47.07
CA LEU A 217 -13.78 4.67 -47.99
C LEU A 217 -12.62 5.32 -47.23
N GLY A 218 -12.92 6.04 -46.13
CA GLY A 218 -11.92 6.63 -45.24
C GLY A 218 -10.94 5.60 -44.67
N ILE A 219 -11.44 4.47 -44.14
CA ILE A 219 -10.60 3.37 -43.63
C ILE A 219 -9.67 2.83 -44.73
N PHE A 220 -10.20 2.47 -45.90
CA PHE A 220 -9.38 1.87 -46.96
C PHE A 220 -8.37 2.87 -47.56
N ARG A 221 -8.71 4.16 -47.65
CA ARG A 221 -7.76 5.23 -48.03
C ARG A 221 -6.64 5.37 -47.01
N SER A 222 -6.97 5.37 -45.71
CA SER A 222 -5.96 5.46 -44.65
C SER A 222 -5.02 4.26 -44.67
N ARG A 223 -5.54 3.04 -44.86
CA ARG A 223 -4.71 1.83 -44.98
C ARG A 223 -3.76 1.82 -46.17
N LEU A 224 -4.20 2.34 -47.31
CA LEU A 224 -3.35 2.49 -48.49
C LEU A 224 -2.17 3.46 -48.24
N ALA A 225 -2.41 4.52 -47.46
CA ALA A 225 -1.42 5.55 -47.16
C ALA A 225 -0.49 5.19 -45.98
N HIS A 226 -1.00 4.53 -44.94
CA HIS A 226 -0.34 4.40 -43.63
C HIS A 226 -0.22 2.96 -43.10
N GLY A 227 -0.76 1.97 -43.82
CA GLY A 227 -0.81 0.57 -43.38
C GLY A 227 -2.02 0.24 -42.49
N ALA A 228 -2.16 -1.03 -42.13
CA ALA A 228 -3.32 -1.54 -41.42
C ALA A 228 -3.40 -1.08 -39.95
N GLU A 229 -4.50 -0.41 -39.57
CA GLU A 229 -4.75 0.00 -38.20
C GLU A 229 -5.19 -1.16 -37.27
N ASP A 230 -4.93 -0.99 -35.97
CA ASP A 230 -5.48 -1.88 -34.96
C ASP A 230 -6.95 -1.55 -34.68
N MET A 231 -7.80 -2.56 -34.85
CA MET A 231 -9.24 -2.50 -34.59
C MET A 231 -9.64 -3.32 -33.34
N SER A 232 -8.67 -3.82 -32.56
CA SER A 232 -8.90 -4.66 -31.38
C SER A 232 -9.84 -4.01 -30.35
N GLY A 233 -9.61 -2.72 -30.02
CA GLY A 233 -10.42 -1.97 -29.05
C GLY A 233 -11.92 -1.89 -29.40
N ARG A 234 -12.28 -1.86 -30.69
CA ARG A 234 -13.69 -1.92 -31.12
C ARG A 234 -14.36 -3.23 -30.69
N LEU A 235 -13.62 -4.33 -30.68
CA LEU A 235 -14.13 -5.67 -30.38
C LEU A 235 -14.13 -5.98 -28.88
N GLU A 236 -13.07 -5.61 -28.18
CA GLU A 236 -12.88 -5.96 -26.76
C GLU A 236 -13.65 -5.01 -25.82
N GLY A 237 -13.82 -3.76 -26.24
CA GLY A 237 -14.32 -2.67 -25.39
C GLY A 237 -13.16 -1.75 -25.00
N GLU A 238 -13.48 -0.66 -24.31
CA GLU A 238 -12.47 0.29 -23.84
C GLU A 238 -11.63 -0.30 -22.70
N ARG A 239 -10.68 -1.15 -23.08
CA ARG A 239 -9.30 -0.97 -22.61
C ARG A 239 -8.83 0.35 -23.22
N LEU A 240 -8.72 1.39 -22.40
CA LEU A 240 -7.98 2.60 -22.77
C LEU A 240 -6.52 2.43 -22.29
N PRO A 241 -5.61 1.91 -23.12
CA PRO A 241 -4.19 1.99 -22.79
C PRO A 241 -3.82 3.48 -22.70
N VAL A 242 -3.20 3.87 -21.59
CA VAL A 242 -2.70 5.24 -21.40
C VAL A 242 -1.71 5.56 -22.53
N VAL A 243 -2.10 6.42 -23.46
CA VAL A 243 -1.30 6.74 -24.66
C VAL A 243 -0.16 7.69 -24.27
N TRP A 244 1.03 7.13 -24.07
CA TRP A 244 2.26 7.85 -23.77
C TRP A 244 2.89 8.39 -25.06
N ARG A 245 2.84 9.71 -25.26
CA ARG A 245 3.43 10.42 -26.41
C ARG A 245 4.75 11.11 -26.02
N PRO A 246 5.73 11.24 -26.93
CA PRO A 246 6.98 11.96 -26.65
C PRO A 246 6.77 13.48 -26.70
N TYR A 247 7.27 14.19 -25.69
CA TYR A 247 7.34 15.65 -25.65
C TYR A 247 8.75 16.11 -25.32
N ARG A 248 9.16 17.22 -25.94
CA ARG A 248 10.43 17.90 -25.69
C ARG A 248 10.23 19.01 -24.65
N LEU A 249 11.13 19.12 -23.69
CA LEU A 249 11.19 20.29 -22.81
C LEU A 249 11.81 21.47 -23.59
N THR A 250 11.02 22.49 -23.92
CA THR A 250 11.47 23.65 -24.71
C THR A 250 11.84 24.86 -23.87
N GLU A 251 11.28 24.99 -22.66
CA GLU A 251 11.58 26.09 -21.74
C GLU A 251 11.60 25.61 -20.29
N LYS A 252 12.56 26.10 -19.48
CA LYS A 252 12.64 25.84 -18.04
C LYS A 252 13.08 27.12 -17.32
N THR A 253 12.17 27.71 -16.56
CA THR A 253 12.32 29.08 -16.04
C THR A 253 11.91 29.15 -14.56
N ASP A 254 12.71 29.82 -13.73
CA ASP A 254 12.38 30.04 -12.32
C ASP A 254 11.27 31.09 -12.17
N LEU A 255 10.19 30.73 -11.46
CA LEU A 255 9.08 31.63 -11.12
C LEU A 255 9.20 32.19 -9.70
N THR A 256 9.67 31.35 -8.77
CA THR A 256 9.92 31.68 -7.37
C THR A 256 11.14 30.88 -6.90
N PRO A 257 11.74 31.17 -5.73
CA PRO A 257 12.87 30.39 -5.20
C PRO A 257 12.60 28.90 -5.02
N ARG A 258 11.33 28.45 -5.07
CA ARG A 258 10.93 27.04 -4.94
C ARG A 258 10.04 26.53 -6.08
N VAL A 259 9.76 27.30 -7.14
CA VAL A 259 8.86 26.88 -8.23
C VAL A 259 9.49 27.20 -9.58
N LYS A 260 9.61 26.18 -10.43
CA LYS A 260 10.01 26.32 -11.84
C LYS A 260 8.80 26.09 -12.75
N LYS A 261 8.72 26.90 -13.82
CA LYS A 261 7.87 26.69 -14.99
C LYS A 261 8.60 25.74 -15.95
N PHE A 262 7.85 24.79 -16.52
CA PHE A 262 8.32 23.88 -17.57
C PHE A 262 7.37 23.99 -18.76
N THR A 263 7.88 24.31 -19.94
CA THR A 263 7.10 24.33 -21.19
C THR A 263 7.46 23.10 -22.01
N PHE A 264 6.46 22.25 -22.30
CA PHE A 264 6.61 21.03 -23.08
C PHE A 264 5.94 21.20 -24.44
N GLU A 265 6.58 20.67 -25.48
CA GLU A 265 6.09 20.71 -26.86
C GLU A 265 6.14 19.32 -27.50
N ALA A 266 5.06 18.94 -28.18
CA ALA A 266 4.93 17.66 -28.87
C ALA A 266 5.91 17.59 -30.05
N GLU A 267 6.46 16.42 -30.32
CA GLU A 267 7.31 16.22 -31.49
C GLU A 267 6.45 16.15 -32.76
N ASP A 268 6.76 17.00 -33.73
CA ASP A 268 5.83 17.34 -34.82
C ASP A 268 5.79 16.22 -35.89
N ASN A 269 4.67 15.48 -35.91
CA ASN A 269 4.35 14.47 -36.92
C ASN A 269 2.97 14.78 -37.53
N GLY A 270 2.93 15.80 -38.40
CA GLY A 270 2.01 15.89 -39.53
C GLY A 270 0.53 16.22 -39.28
N ASP A 271 -0.09 15.78 -38.18
CA ASP A 271 -1.53 15.95 -37.94
C ASP A 271 -1.84 16.75 -36.66
N THR A 272 -2.87 17.59 -36.73
CA THR A 272 -3.33 18.45 -35.64
C THR A 272 -4.53 17.88 -34.89
N THR A 273 -5.27 16.95 -35.51
CA THR A 273 -6.57 16.48 -35.02
C THR A 273 -6.49 15.44 -33.90
N GLU A 274 -5.38 14.71 -33.77
CA GLU A 274 -5.21 13.63 -32.77
C GLU A 274 -4.91 14.08 -31.33
N TYR A 275 -4.73 15.38 -31.08
CA TYR A 275 -4.28 15.89 -29.77
C TYR A 275 -5.42 16.28 -28.83
N GLY A 276 -6.62 16.51 -29.37
CA GLY A 276 -7.80 16.94 -28.62
C GLY A 276 -7.60 18.31 -27.94
N GLU A 277 -8.60 18.71 -27.15
CA GLU A 277 -8.48 19.86 -26.24
C GLU A 277 -8.33 19.39 -24.79
N PHE A 278 -7.75 20.28 -23.98
CA PHE A 278 -7.67 20.11 -22.54
C PHE A 278 -9.03 20.46 -21.90
N GLY A 279 -9.49 19.62 -20.96
CA GLY A 279 -10.76 19.84 -20.27
C GLY A 279 -10.71 21.00 -19.26
N GLN A 280 -11.83 21.19 -18.55
CA GLN A 280 -11.91 22.12 -17.44
C GLN A 280 -11.14 21.52 -16.24
N PHE A 281 -10.06 22.19 -15.81
CA PHE A 281 -9.04 21.70 -14.85
C PHE A 281 -8.11 20.60 -15.41
N PRO A 282 -7.34 20.89 -16.48
CA PRO A 282 -6.55 19.88 -17.17
C PRO A 282 -5.30 19.46 -16.39
N PHE A 283 -4.98 18.17 -16.45
CA PHE A 283 -3.72 17.62 -15.94
C PHE A 283 -3.11 16.63 -16.93
N VAL A 284 -1.81 16.40 -16.79
CA VAL A 284 -1.02 15.47 -17.62
C VAL A 284 -0.20 14.55 -16.74
N ARG A 285 0.02 13.32 -17.22
CA ARG A 285 0.90 12.34 -16.58
C ARG A 285 2.24 12.36 -17.30
N LEU A 286 3.30 12.71 -16.60
CA LEU A 286 4.69 12.70 -17.10
C LEU A 286 5.38 11.40 -16.67
N GLN A 287 6.23 10.85 -17.54
CA GLN A 287 7.13 9.74 -17.26
C GLN A 287 8.57 10.13 -17.63
N PHE A 288 9.47 10.09 -16.65
CA PHE A 288 10.80 10.69 -16.71
C PHE A 288 11.78 9.96 -15.75
N GLY A 289 13.06 10.35 -15.77
CA GLY A 289 14.11 9.66 -15.00
C GLY A 289 14.76 8.48 -15.75
N PRO A 290 15.86 7.92 -15.20
CA PRO A 290 16.50 6.73 -15.76
C PRO A 290 15.47 5.60 -15.92
N ASP A 291 15.44 4.95 -17.07
CA ASP A 291 14.47 3.90 -17.44
C ASP A 291 12.99 4.27 -17.16
N ALA A 292 12.66 5.56 -17.20
CA ALA A 292 11.33 6.10 -16.94
C ALA A 292 10.80 5.75 -15.52
N SER A 293 11.72 5.69 -14.55
CA SER A 293 11.53 5.35 -13.13
C SER A 293 10.61 6.29 -12.34
N PHE A 294 10.35 7.50 -12.82
CA PHE A 294 9.37 8.40 -12.23
C PHE A 294 8.15 8.56 -13.14
N SER A 295 6.95 8.37 -12.59
CA SER A 295 5.69 8.76 -13.22
C SER A 295 4.88 9.64 -12.27
N ARG A 296 4.43 10.83 -12.71
CA ARG A 296 3.71 11.81 -11.88
C ARG A 296 2.65 12.56 -12.68
N ALA A 297 1.53 12.88 -12.04
CA ALA A 297 0.53 13.79 -12.58
C ALA A 297 0.87 15.25 -12.18
N TYR A 298 0.62 16.20 -13.07
CA TYR A 298 0.75 17.63 -12.83
C TYR A 298 -0.36 18.40 -13.56
N SER A 299 -0.93 19.42 -12.90
CA SER A 299 -1.92 20.34 -13.51
C SER A 299 -1.27 21.20 -14.59
N VAL A 300 -1.98 21.38 -15.71
CA VAL A 300 -1.59 22.24 -16.81
C VAL A 300 -2.07 23.67 -16.54
N VAL A 301 -1.12 24.60 -16.50
CA VAL A 301 -1.34 26.01 -16.12
C VAL A 301 -1.72 26.89 -17.32
N SER A 302 -1.34 26.45 -18.53
CA SER A 302 -1.60 27.15 -19.80
C SER A 302 -1.20 26.29 -20.99
N GLY A 303 -1.77 26.62 -22.15
CA GLY A 303 -1.45 26.01 -23.43
C GLY A 303 -2.47 24.97 -23.86
N ASN A 304 -2.09 24.18 -24.85
CA ASN A 304 -2.93 23.15 -25.48
C ASN A 304 -2.15 21.82 -25.53
N PRO A 305 -2.78 20.69 -25.90
CA PRO A 305 -2.06 19.41 -25.91
C PRO A 305 -0.90 19.30 -26.90
N ARG A 306 -0.65 20.27 -27.80
CA ARG A 306 0.63 20.36 -28.55
C ARG A 306 1.72 21.08 -27.75
N GLN A 307 1.43 22.22 -27.14
CA GLN A 307 2.39 22.98 -26.33
C GLN A 307 1.73 23.49 -25.05
N PHE A 308 2.26 23.09 -23.89
CA PHE A 308 1.68 23.43 -22.59
C PHE A 308 2.72 23.67 -21.48
N GLN A 309 2.26 24.31 -20.41
CA GLN A 309 3.09 24.77 -19.30
C GLN A 309 2.68 24.14 -17.97
N LEU A 310 3.67 23.69 -17.19
CA LEU A 310 3.51 23.18 -15.83
C LEU A 310 4.23 24.08 -14.83
N GLY A 311 3.63 24.33 -13.68
CA GLY A 311 4.30 24.88 -12.51
C GLY A 311 4.61 23.77 -11.52
N ILE A 312 5.89 23.50 -11.24
CA ILE A 312 6.30 22.41 -10.34
C ILE A 312 7.08 23.00 -9.18
N ALA A 313 6.55 22.84 -7.97
CA ALA A 313 7.27 23.16 -6.75
C ALA A 313 8.37 22.14 -6.45
N ARG A 314 9.52 22.63 -6.02
CA ARG A 314 10.62 21.84 -5.48
C ARG A 314 10.24 21.32 -4.10
N ASP A 315 9.95 20.03 -4.01
CA ASP A 315 9.90 19.29 -2.75
C ASP A 315 11.11 18.36 -2.65
N ASP A 316 12.07 18.71 -1.80
CA ASP A 316 13.27 17.92 -1.54
C ASP A 316 12.94 16.75 -0.57
N ARG A 317 11.71 16.69 -0.02
CA ARG A 317 11.19 15.56 0.77
C ARG A 317 10.59 14.44 -0.05
N SER A 318 10.29 14.71 -1.32
CA SER A 318 9.58 13.80 -2.21
C SER A 318 10.38 12.53 -2.50
N ARG A 319 9.78 11.58 -3.22
CA ARG A 319 10.45 10.37 -3.74
C ARG A 319 11.45 10.67 -4.90
N GLY A 320 12.10 11.84 -4.89
CA GLY A 320 13.07 12.29 -5.90
C GLY A 320 12.49 12.92 -7.17
N GLY A 321 11.19 12.79 -7.43
CA GLY A 321 10.56 13.22 -8.69
C GLY A 321 10.66 14.72 -8.97
N SER A 322 10.25 15.58 -8.04
CA SER A 322 10.36 17.04 -8.19
C SER A 322 11.81 17.52 -8.21
N VAL A 323 12.69 16.88 -7.43
CA VAL A 323 14.13 17.15 -7.43
C VAL A 323 14.74 16.85 -8.80
N TYR A 324 14.39 15.71 -9.40
CA TYR A 324 14.83 15.36 -10.75
C TYR A 324 14.38 16.38 -11.81
N MET A 325 13.10 16.80 -11.77
CA MET A 325 12.60 17.86 -12.66
C MET A 325 13.39 19.17 -12.48
N HIS A 326 13.73 19.53 -11.25
CA HIS A 326 14.47 20.77 -10.93
C HIS A 326 15.96 20.72 -11.27
N ASP A 327 16.64 19.61 -11.02
CA ASP A 327 18.11 19.51 -11.07
C ASP A 327 18.66 18.71 -12.26
N GLN A 328 17.92 17.74 -12.78
CA GLN A 328 18.44 16.75 -13.74
C GLN A 328 17.76 16.79 -15.12
N LEU A 329 16.55 17.34 -15.22
CA LEU A 329 15.86 17.56 -16.50
C LEU A 329 16.33 18.87 -17.15
N HIS A 330 16.86 18.81 -18.36
CA HIS A 330 17.44 19.93 -19.10
C HIS A 330 16.61 20.30 -20.34
N VAL A 331 16.70 21.55 -20.78
CA VAL A 331 16.04 22.00 -22.02
C VAL A 331 16.61 21.22 -23.20
N GLY A 332 15.72 20.64 -24.02
CA GLY A 332 16.03 19.72 -25.10
C GLY A 332 15.72 18.25 -24.78
N ASP A 333 15.59 17.87 -23.50
CA ASP A 333 15.28 16.51 -23.07
C ASP A 333 13.90 16.04 -23.55
N MET A 334 13.81 14.74 -23.86
CA MET A 334 12.57 14.07 -24.26
C MET A 334 11.99 13.27 -23.09
N ILE A 335 10.72 13.51 -22.76
CA ILE A 335 9.97 12.73 -21.77
C ILE A 335 8.67 12.21 -22.38
N LYS A 336 8.10 11.15 -21.79
CA LYS A 336 6.81 10.62 -22.22
C LYS A 336 5.70 11.28 -21.42
N ILE A 337 4.65 11.72 -22.10
CA ILE A 337 3.49 12.38 -21.49
C ILE A 337 2.22 11.73 -22.01
N ALA A 338 1.28 11.47 -21.11
CA ALA A 338 -0.08 11.08 -21.44
C ALA A 338 -1.08 12.11 -20.90
N LYS A 339 -2.22 12.27 -21.58
CA LYS A 339 -3.33 13.09 -21.08
C LYS A 339 -3.82 12.52 -19.74
N GLY A 340 -4.18 13.38 -18.80
CA GLY A 340 -5.03 12.97 -17.68
C GLY A 340 -6.39 12.54 -18.19
N HIS A 341 -7.05 11.63 -17.48
CA HIS A 341 -8.49 11.42 -17.69
C HIS A 341 -9.22 12.57 -16.99
N ASP A 342 -9.87 13.42 -17.78
CA ASP A 342 -10.76 14.45 -17.26
C ASP A 342 -11.87 13.75 -16.45
N SER A 343 -12.10 14.16 -15.20
CA SER A 343 -13.05 13.58 -14.25
C SER A 343 -14.51 13.87 -14.63
N THR A 344 -14.93 13.32 -15.76
CA THR A 344 -16.22 13.54 -16.38
C THR A 344 -17.33 12.77 -15.65
N THR A 345 -17.82 13.37 -14.58
CA THR A 345 -19.27 13.62 -14.58
C THR A 345 -19.51 15.06 -15.03
N ASP A 346 -20.26 15.20 -16.12
CA ASP A 346 -20.82 16.47 -16.60
C ASP A 346 -21.84 17.06 -15.62
N LYS A 347 -21.42 17.42 -14.40
CA LYS A 347 -22.17 18.37 -13.56
C LYS A 347 -22.07 19.81 -14.09
N ALA A 348 -21.17 20.07 -15.05
CA ALA A 348 -21.13 21.32 -15.81
C ALA A 348 -22.47 21.64 -16.50
N GLY A 349 -23.26 20.62 -16.88
CA GLY A 349 -24.55 20.80 -17.56
C GLY A 349 -25.68 21.40 -16.72
N CYS A 350 -25.53 21.56 -15.39
CA CYS A 350 -26.62 21.99 -14.51
C CYS A 350 -26.37 23.28 -13.70
N LEU A 351 -25.18 23.89 -13.79
CA LEU A 351 -24.76 24.98 -12.89
C LEU A 351 -24.53 26.35 -13.54
N ALA A 352 -24.36 26.41 -14.86
CA ALA A 352 -24.08 27.67 -15.58
C ALA A 352 -25.24 28.70 -15.57
N ALA A 353 -26.41 28.35 -15.03
CA ALA A 353 -27.60 29.21 -15.04
C ALA A 353 -27.86 30.00 -13.75
N GLN A 354 -27.21 29.67 -12.61
CA GLN A 354 -27.60 30.21 -11.29
C GLN A 354 -26.48 30.44 -10.26
N VAL A 355 -25.20 30.22 -10.58
CA VAL A 355 -24.08 30.64 -9.71
C VAL A 355 -23.60 32.01 -10.17
N SER A 356 -23.50 32.98 -9.25
CA SER A 356 -23.06 34.35 -9.60
C SER A 356 -21.86 34.85 -8.80
N ARG A 357 -21.38 34.10 -7.79
CA ARG A 357 -20.14 34.39 -7.04
C ARG A 357 -19.21 33.16 -7.02
N HIS A 358 -17.95 33.34 -7.40
CA HIS A 358 -16.93 32.29 -7.41
C HIS A 358 -15.80 32.62 -6.44
N ILE A 359 -15.50 31.70 -5.50
CA ILE A 359 -14.55 31.90 -4.41
C ILE A 359 -13.45 30.84 -4.50
N PHE A 360 -12.21 31.29 -4.68
CA PHE A 360 -11.03 30.41 -4.77
C PHE A 360 -10.20 30.47 -3.50
N ILE A 361 -9.97 29.33 -2.85
CA ILE A 361 -9.19 29.14 -1.63
C ILE A 361 -7.91 28.38 -1.98
N ILE A 362 -6.76 29.07 -2.00
CA ILE A 362 -5.54 28.55 -2.62
C ILE A 362 -4.37 28.55 -1.65
N GLY A 363 -3.65 27.42 -1.54
CA GLY A 363 -2.47 27.27 -0.70
C GLY A 363 -1.21 26.92 -1.49
N GLY A 364 -0.26 27.86 -1.60
CA GLY A 364 1.02 27.63 -2.27
C GLY A 364 0.87 27.18 -3.72
N ILE A 365 1.55 26.10 -4.12
CA ILE A 365 1.53 25.62 -5.52
C ILE A 365 0.15 25.13 -5.99
N GLY A 366 -0.83 24.95 -5.10
CA GLY A 366 -2.22 24.61 -5.47
C GLY A 366 -2.88 25.60 -6.44
N ILE A 367 -2.28 26.78 -6.64
CA ILE A 367 -2.65 27.74 -7.69
C ILE A 367 -2.69 27.10 -9.08
N THR A 368 -1.82 26.13 -9.38
CA THR A 368 -1.67 25.53 -10.72
C THR A 368 -2.89 24.77 -11.20
N ALA A 369 -3.76 24.32 -10.29
CA ALA A 369 -5.03 23.70 -10.65
C ALA A 369 -6.04 24.72 -11.21
N PHE A 370 -5.94 26.00 -10.83
CA PHE A 370 -7.02 26.98 -11.02
C PHE A 370 -6.68 28.20 -11.88
N VAL A 371 -5.40 28.48 -12.20
CA VAL A 371 -5.00 29.66 -13.00
C VAL A 371 -5.88 29.84 -14.25
N SER A 372 -6.01 28.80 -15.07
CA SER A 372 -6.78 28.86 -16.32
C SER A 372 -8.27 29.18 -16.10
N LYS A 373 -8.87 28.70 -15.00
CA LYS A 373 -10.29 28.97 -14.68
C LYS A 373 -10.50 30.36 -14.09
N ILE A 374 -9.54 30.86 -13.31
CA ILE A 374 -9.55 32.23 -12.79
C ILE A 374 -9.43 33.22 -13.97
N GLU A 375 -8.55 32.95 -14.94
CA GLU A 375 -8.44 33.74 -16.16
C GLU A 375 -9.71 33.71 -17.02
N GLU A 376 -10.40 32.58 -17.12
CA GLU A 376 -11.69 32.45 -17.82
C GLU A 376 -12.82 33.24 -17.12
N LEU A 377 -12.97 33.04 -15.81
CA LEU A 377 -14.02 33.68 -15.01
C LEU A 377 -13.81 35.20 -14.87
N SER A 378 -12.56 35.67 -14.80
CA SER A 378 -12.26 37.12 -14.78
C SER A 378 -12.68 37.87 -16.05
N ARG A 379 -12.99 37.15 -17.15
CA ARG A 379 -13.52 37.71 -18.41
C ARG A 379 -15.04 37.61 -18.54
N THR A 380 -15.72 36.90 -17.64
CA THR A 380 -17.11 36.44 -17.84
C THR A 380 -18.01 36.54 -16.60
N SER A 381 -17.47 36.67 -15.39
CA SER A 381 -18.21 36.78 -14.13
C SER A 381 -18.04 38.16 -13.49
N ASP A 382 -19.15 38.74 -13.03
CA ASP A 382 -19.16 40.02 -12.30
C ASP A 382 -18.70 39.88 -10.83
N SER A 383 -18.65 38.66 -10.26
CA SER A 383 -18.19 38.41 -8.89
C SER A 383 -17.24 37.21 -8.79
N LEU A 384 -15.96 37.51 -8.58
CA LEU A 384 -14.85 36.58 -8.45
C LEU A 384 -13.96 37.03 -7.29
N GLU A 385 -13.66 36.12 -6.37
CA GLU A 385 -12.79 36.35 -5.21
C GLU A 385 -11.71 35.27 -5.13
N VAL A 386 -10.43 35.67 -5.07
CA VAL A 386 -9.29 34.74 -5.01
C VAL A 386 -8.50 34.98 -3.72
N HIS A 387 -8.56 34.02 -2.79
CA HIS A 387 -7.83 34.03 -1.53
C HIS A 387 -6.60 33.13 -1.63
N TYR A 388 -5.44 33.73 -1.89
CA TYR A 388 -4.19 33.00 -2.10
C TYR A 388 -3.29 33.10 -0.87
N ALA A 389 -3.06 31.99 -0.16
CA ALA A 389 -2.15 31.90 0.96
C ALA A 389 -0.77 31.39 0.53
N ALA A 390 0.28 32.17 0.80
CA ALA A 390 1.67 31.84 0.46
C ALA A 390 2.61 32.03 1.66
N ARG A 391 3.83 31.49 1.58
CA ARG A 391 4.85 31.67 2.63
C ARG A 391 5.36 33.10 2.70
N SER A 392 5.58 33.69 1.53
CA SER A 392 5.95 35.08 1.27
C SER A 392 5.31 35.55 -0.03
N ARG A 393 5.34 36.85 -0.31
CA ARG A 393 5.00 37.36 -1.65
C ARG A 393 5.92 36.81 -2.74
N THR A 394 7.17 36.54 -2.40
CA THR A 394 8.18 35.98 -3.33
C THR A 394 8.03 34.48 -3.60
N ASP A 395 7.32 33.73 -2.74
CA ASP A 395 6.98 32.31 -2.92
C ASP A 395 5.64 32.10 -3.65
N ALA A 396 4.89 33.15 -3.95
CA ALA A 396 3.59 33.09 -4.62
C ALA A 396 3.75 33.00 -6.16
N ALA A 397 3.70 31.79 -6.69
CA ALA A 397 3.78 31.55 -8.13
C ALA A 397 2.54 32.06 -8.89
N PHE A 398 2.76 32.49 -10.15
CA PHE A 398 1.75 32.95 -11.12
C PHE A 398 0.91 34.18 -10.70
N LEU A 399 1.38 35.01 -9.76
CA LEU A 399 0.70 36.26 -9.37
C LEU A 399 0.47 37.23 -10.54
N ASP A 400 1.37 37.24 -11.52
CA ASP A 400 1.31 38.02 -12.75
C ASP A 400 0.10 37.69 -13.65
N ARG A 401 -0.50 36.51 -13.46
CA ARG A 401 -1.64 36.01 -14.23
C ARG A 401 -2.98 36.10 -13.50
N LEU A 402 -2.99 36.58 -12.26
CA LEU A 402 -4.21 36.69 -11.46
C LEU A 402 -4.79 38.11 -11.52
N PRO A 403 -6.13 38.27 -11.47
CA PRO A 403 -6.75 39.57 -11.39
C PRO A 403 -6.43 40.22 -10.04
N LEU A 404 -5.40 41.06 -9.99
CA LEU A 404 -4.85 41.64 -8.76
C LEU A 404 -5.88 42.40 -7.92
N VAL A 405 -6.93 42.97 -8.54
CA VAL A 405 -8.03 43.67 -7.86
C VAL A 405 -8.97 42.71 -7.13
N GLN A 406 -9.11 41.49 -7.61
CA GLN A 406 -9.96 40.42 -7.06
C GLN A 406 -9.16 39.39 -6.23
N THR A 407 -7.83 39.54 -6.14
CA THR A 407 -6.94 38.59 -5.50
C THR A 407 -6.41 39.12 -4.17
N THR A 408 -6.85 38.54 -3.06
CA THR A 408 -6.27 38.77 -1.73
C THR A 408 -5.15 37.77 -1.47
N LEU A 409 -3.91 38.25 -1.51
CA LEU A 409 -2.71 37.50 -1.14
C LEU A 409 -2.44 37.58 0.36
N TYR A 410 -2.36 36.43 1.03
CA TYR A 410 -2.02 36.29 2.45
C TYR A 410 -0.60 35.76 2.57
N ALA A 411 0.35 36.67 2.78
CA ALA A 411 1.77 36.34 2.96
C ALA A 411 2.08 36.07 4.45
N LYS A 412 2.53 34.84 4.76
CA LYS A 412 2.76 34.39 6.14
C LYS A 412 3.90 35.13 6.85
N ASP A 413 4.93 35.52 6.12
CA ASP A 413 6.06 36.34 6.60
C ASP A 413 5.65 37.78 6.98
N GLU A 414 4.69 38.36 6.27
CA GLU A 414 4.02 39.63 6.60
C GLU A 414 3.04 39.51 7.79
N GLY A 415 2.95 38.34 8.43
CA GLY A 415 2.04 38.06 9.53
C GLY A 415 0.57 37.91 9.10
N GLN A 416 0.29 37.88 7.80
CA GLN A 416 -1.07 37.75 7.26
C GLN A 416 -1.47 36.27 7.22
N ARG A 417 -2.74 35.99 7.58
CA ARG A 417 -3.28 34.63 7.60
C ARG A 417 -4.69 34.61 7.04
N LEU A 418 -4.93 33.71 6.08
CA LEU A 418 -6.25 33.41 5.55
C LEU A 418 -7.15 32.87 6.68
N SER A 419 -8.30 33.51 6.87
CA SER A 419 -9.35 33.08 7.79
C SER A 419 -10.53 32.59 6.96
N LEU A 420 -10.71 31.28 6.87
CA LEU A 420 -11.75 30.67 6.01
C LEU A 420 -13.16 31.18 6.38
N SER A 421 -13.45 31.34 7.67
CA SER A 421 -14.71 31.90 8.19
C SER A 421 -14.98 33.38 7.85
N ARG A 422 -14.04 34.06 7.18
CA ARG A 422 -14.21 35.42 6.61
C ARG A 422 -14.18 35.44 5.08
N ALA A 423 -13.69 34.36 4.46
CA ALA A 423 -13.52 34.22 3.02
C ALA A 423 -14.65 33.37 2.39
N ILE A 424 -15.30 32.53 3.18
CA ILE A 424 -16.42 31.67 2.75
C ILE A 424 -17.70 32.18 3.46
N PRO A 425 -18.64 32.80 2.72
CA PRO A 425 -19.94 33.22 3.24
C PRO A 425 -20.91 32.04 3.30
N SER A 426 -22.19 32.28 3.62
CA SER A 426 -23.23 31.26 3.46
C SER A 426 -23.46 30.90 1.97
N PRO A 427 -24.00 29.70 1.66
CA PRO A 427 -24.14 29.22 0.28
C PRO A 427 -25.01 30.10 -0.63
N VAL A 428 -25.97 30.80 -0.01
CA VAL A 428 -26.86 31.80 -0.60
C VAL A 428 -26.81 33.01 0.34
N ASP A 429 -26.66 34.23 -0.21
CA ASP A 429 -26.73 35.46 0.57
C ASP A 429 -28.16 36.05 0.62
N ASP A 430 -28.34 37.15 1.38
CA ASP A 430 -29.65 37.77 1.61
C ASP A 430 -30.33 38.29 0.31
N ASP A 431 -29.55 38.52 -0.75
CA ASP A 431 -30.02 38.92 -2.09
C ASP A 431 -30.33 37.71 -3.00
N GLY A 432 -30.12 36.47 -2.51
CA GLY A 432 -30.38 35.24 -3.24
C GLY A 432 -29.24 34.76 -4.15
N ILE A 433 -28.03 35.35 -4.04
CA ILE A 433 -26.89 34.99 -4.89
C ILE A 433 -26.24 33.70 -4.39
N ARG A 434 -26.15 32.70 -5.27
CA ARG A 434 -25.51 31.41 -4.98
C ARG A 434 -24.00 31.48 -5.21
N SER A 435 -23.23 31.03 -4.22
CA SER A 435 -21.77 31.01 -4.24
C SER A 435 -21.21 29.61 -4.54
N ALA A 436 -20.08 29.54 -5.27
CA ALA A 436 -19.30 28.30 -5.46
C ALA A 436 -17.88 28.43 -4.89
N VAL A 437 -17.39 27.37 -4.26
CA VAL A 437 -16.07 27.33 -3.59
C VAL A 437 -15.14 26.34 -4.28
N TYR A 438 -13.96 26.82 -4.68
CA TYR A 438 -12.88 26.05 -5.30
C TYR A 438 -11.68 26.03 -4.33
N CYS A 439 -11.17 24.87 -3.95
CA CYS A 439 -10.10 24.76 -2.95
C CYS A 439 -8.97 23.83 -3.38
N CYS A 440 -7.72 24.28 -3.25
CA CYS A 440 -6.52 23.50 -3.51
C CYS A 440 -5.34 24.00 -2.67
N GLY A 441 -4.63 23.10 -1.99
CA GLY A 441 -3.48 23.45 -1.17
C GLY A 441 -3.05 22.33 -0.23
N PRO A 442 -2.30 22.63 0.85
CA PRO A 442 -1.95 21.64 1.86
C PRO A 442 -3.20 20.99 2.47
N THR A 443 -3.16 19.70 2.80
CA THR A 443 -4.30 18.94 3.35
C THR A 443 -4.95 19.64 4.57
N SER A 444 -4.17 20.33 5.41
CA SER A 444 -4.71 21.10 6.54
C SER A 444 -5.51 22.37 6.16
N LEU A 445 -5.30 22.93 4.96
CA LEU A 445 -6.15 23.99 4.39
C LEU A 445 -7.40 23.36 3.76
N MET A 446 -7.23 22.23 3.05
CA MET A 446 -8.31 21.50 2.38
C MET A 446 -9.35 21.02 3.39
N ASN A 447 -8.92 20.37 4.47
CA ASN A 447 -9.83 19.79 5.46
C ASN A 447 -10.55 20.88 6.25
N ALA A 448 -9.83 21.93 6.69
CA ALA A 448 -10.46 23.09 7.33
C ALA A 448 -11.46 23.83 6.41
N CYS A 449 -11.29 23.73 5.09
CA CYS A 449 -12.26 24.24 4.11
C CYS A 449 -13.46 23.30 3.97
N ARG A 450 -13.24 21.97 3.86
CA ARG A 450 -14.31 20.94 3.85
C ARG A 450 -15.18 21.01 5.11
N ASP A 451 -14.58 21.14 6.29
CA ASP A 451 -15.27 21.26 7.58
C ASP A 451 -16.21 22.48 7.57
N LEU A 452 -15.69 23.65 7.16
CA LEU A 452 -16.45 24.90 7.16
C LEU A 452 -17.57 24.92 6.12
N VAL A 453 -17.34 24.45 4.89
CA VAL A 453 -18.41 24.41 3.88
C VAL A 453 -19.51 23.40 4.24
N THR A 454 -19.17 22.36 5.01
CA THR A 454 -20.14 21.41 5.59
C THR A 454 -20.94 22.06 6.72
N GLU A 455 -20.30 22.79 7.64
CA GLU A 455 -20.96 23.57 8.69
C GLU A 455 -21.93 24.62 8.12
N LEU A 456 -21.54 25.26 7.00
CA LEU A 456 -22.34 26.27 6.30
C LEU A 456 -23.41 25.68 5.35
N GLY A 457 -23.47 24.36 5.17
CA GLY A 457 -24.51 23.69 4.37
C GLY A 457 -24.37 23.82 2.85
N TYR A 458 -23.15 23.94 2.33
CA TYR A 458 -22.92 23.92 0.88
C TYR A 458 -23.26 22.55 0.27
N THR A 459 -24.06 22.56 -0.80
CA THR A 459 -24.32 21.37 -1.62
C THR A 459 -23.10 21.01 -2.46
N GLY A 460 -22.81 19.72 -2.64
CA GLY A 460 -21.64 19.23 -3.41
C GLY A 460 -21.54 19.76 -4.85
N ASP A 461 -22.66 20.17 -5.45
CA ASP A 461 -22.72 20.84 -6.76
C ASP A 461 -22.05 22.23 -6.78
N CYS A 462 -21.80 22.84 -5.63
CA CYS A 462 -21.18 24.16 -5.48
C CYS A 462 -19.74 24.09 -4.94
N LEU A 463 -19.16 22.88 -4.86
CA LEU A 463 -17.88 22.61 -4.22
C LEU A 463 -16.94 21.89 -5.19
N HIS A 464 -15.69 22.36 -5.27
CA HIS A 464 -14.66 21.74 -6.09
C HIS A 464 -13.33 21.73 -5.34
N PHE A 465 -12.74 20.55 -5.15
CA PHE A 465 -11.54 20.34 -4.34
C PHE A 465 -10.52 19.51 -5.14
N GLU A 466 -9.31 20.03 -5.30
CA GLU A 466 -8.20 19.38 -6.01
C GLU A 466 -7.11 18.96 -5.03
N GLU A 467 -6.80 17.65 -4.98
CA GLU A 467 -5.97 17.05 -3.92
C GLU A 467 -4.87 16.15 -4.49
N PHE A 468 -3.62 16.36 -4.05
CA PHE A 468 -2.43 15.68 -4.56
C PHE A 468 -1.57 15.13 -3.40
N GLY A 469 -1.60 13.81 -3.15
CA GLY A 469 -0.85 13.14 -2.05
C GLY A 469 -0.65 11.63 -2.20
N ASP A 470 0.33 11.06 -1.48
CA ASP A 470 0.70 9.61 -1.46
C ASP A 470 -0.10 8.83 -0.39
N ALA A 471 -0.56 7.59 -0.66
CA ALA A 471 -1.40 6.81 0.26
C ALA A 471 -1.11 5.28 0.36
N SER A 472 -1.30 4.74 1.58
CA SER A 472 -1.30 3.33 2.05
C SER A 472 -1.95 3.28 3.47
N THR A 473 -2.51 2.22 4.09
CA THR A 473 -2.49 0.73 3.98
C THR A 473 -3.93 0.12 4.10
N GLY A 474 -4.12 -1.21 4.22
CA GLY A 474 -5.45 -1.83 4.52
C GLY A 474 -5.41 -3.21 5.23
N THR A 475 -6.48 -3.61 5.96
CA THR A 475 -6.74 -4.97 6.55
C THR A 475 -8.25 -5.22 6.80
N GLY A 476 -8.74 -6.48 6.75
CA GLY A 476 -10.16 -6.83 6.99
C GLY A 476 -10.44 -8.32 7.29
N GLU A 477 -11.66 -8.68 7.70
CA GLU A 477 -12.09 -10.09 7.88
C GLU A 477 -12.37 -10.78 6.54
N PRO A 478 -12.23 -12.12 6.42
CA PRO A 478 -12.61 -12.87 5.22
C PRO A 478 -14.13 -12.96 5.02
N PHE A 479 -14.59 -12.83 3.77
CA PHE A 479 -16.02 -12.94 3.41
C PHE A 479 -16.23 -13.51 2.01
N GLU A 480 -17.45 -13.97 1.73
CA GLU A 480 -17.88 -14.32 0.37
C GLU A 480 -18.47 -13.09 -0.34
N ALA A 481 -17.97 -12.78 -1.53
CA ALA A 481 -18.46 -11.71 -2.39
C ALA A 481 -19.05 -12.30 -3.68
N GLU A 482 -20.38 -12.26 -3.81
CA GLU A 482 -21.04 -12.65 -5.06
C GLU A 482 -21.03 -11.51 -6.08
N VAL A 483 -20.36 -11.71 -7.20
CA VAL A 483 -20.35 -10.75 -8.32
C VAL A 483 -21.63 -10.94 -9.15
N LYS A 484 -22.64 -10.11 -8.89
CA LYS A 484 -23.99 -10.20 -9.45
C LYS A 484 -24.07 -10.24 -10.98
N GLU A 485 -23.13 -9.62 -11.69
CA GLU A 485 -23.08 -9.66 -13.16
C GLU A 485 -22.65 -11.03 -13.74
N THR A 486 -21.93 -11.84 -12.96
CA THR A 486 -21.43 -13.15 -13.38
C THR A 486 -22.02 -14.32 -12.59
N GLY A 487 -22.72 -14.05 -11.48
CA GLY A 487 -23.14 -15.06 -10.51
C GLY A 487 -21.97 -15.76 -9.82
N GLN A 488 -20.76 -15.18 -9.89
CA GLN A 488 -19.55 -15.81 -9.40
C GLN A 488 -19.34 -15.44 -7.93
N VAL A 489 -19.48 -16.41 -7.04
CA VAL A 489 -19.12 -16.26 -5.63
C VAL A 489 -17.61 -16.33 -5.49
N LEU A 490 -16.99 -15.22 -5.10
CA LEU A 490 -15.56 -15.10 -4.85
C LEU A 490 -15.30 -15.15 -3.35
N GLN A 491 -14.39 -16.05 -2.96
CA GLN A 491 -13.85 -16.08 -1.61
C GLN A 491 -12.86 -14.92 -1.46
N VAL A 492 -13.17 -13.95 -0.60
CA VAL A 492 -12.31 -12.82 -0.27
C VAL A 492 -11.58 -13.17 1.03
N PRO A 493 -10.34 -13.69 1.00
CA PRO A 493 -9.56 -13.89 2.22
C PRO A 493 -9.21 -12.53 2.83
N GLY A 494 -9.21 -12.42 4.17
CA GLY A 494 -8.84 -11.19 4.90
C GLY A 494 -7.38 -10.73 4.73
N GLU A 495 -6.58 -11.56 4.02
CA GLU A 495 -5.21 -11.27 3.59
C GLU A 495 -5.13 -10.52 2.25
N LYS A 496 -6.26 -10.42 1.53
CA LYS A 496 -6.36 -9.67 0.30
C LYS A 496 -7.41 -8.59 0.39
N SER A 497 -7.09 -7.49 -0.27
CA SER A 497 -8.12 -6.59 -0.76
C SER A 497 -9.17 -7.35 -1.60
N LEU A 498 -10.47 -7.12 -1.34
CA LEU A 498 -11.52 -7.36 -2.33
C LEU A 498 -11.12 -6.78 -3.69
N LEU A 499 -10.39 -5.67 -3.75
CA LEU A 499 -9.81 -5.09 -4.97
C LEU A 499 -8.89 -6.07 -5.69
N GLN A 500 -7.91 -6.65 -4.99
CA GLN A 500 -7.01 -7.68 -5.53
C GLN A 500 -7.76 -8.99 -5.78
N VAL A 501 -8.78 -9.36 -5.01
CA VAL A 501 -9.56 -10.58 -5.27
C VAL A 501 -10.39 -10.44 -6.54
N LEU A 502 -11.04 -9.29 -6.75
CA LEU A 502 -11.71 -8.95 -8.00
C LEU A 502 -10.69 -8.87 -9.15
N THR A 503 -9.57 -8.16 -8.97
CA THR A 503 -8.50 -8.04 -9.98
C THR A 503 -7.90 -9.39 -10.36
N ASP A 504 -7.56 -10.24 -9.38
CA ASP A 504 -7.00 -11.59 -9.58
C ASP A 504 -8.02 -12.55 -10.20
N ALA A 505 -9.31 -12.37 -9.91
CA ALA A 505 -10.40 -13.08 -10.58
C ALA A 505 -10.70 -12.52 -11.99
N GLY A 506 -9.98 -11.49 -12.44
CA GLY A 506 -10.05 -10.93 -13.78
C GLY A 506 -11.14 -9.87 -13.99
N PHE A 507 -11.57 -9.21 -12.91
CA PHE A 507 -12.44 -8.03 -12.93
C PHE A 507 -11.58 -6.77 -12.77
N GLU A 508 -11.54 -5.92 -13.79
CA GLU A 508 -10.83 -4.63 -13.72
C GLU A 508 -11.67 -3.64 -12.90
N VAL A 509 -11.25 -3.41 -11.66
CA VAL A 509 -11.80 -2.37 -10.77
C VAL A 509 -10.77 -1.24 -10.69
N GLU A 510 -11.19 -0.02 -11.04
CA GLU A 510 -10.28 1.12 -11.10
C GLU A 510 -9.65 1.41 -9.72
N SER A 511 -8.41 1.87 -9.67
CA SER A 511 -7.78 2.23 -8.40
C SER A 511 -6.60 3.18 -8.57
N SER A 512 -6.60 4.27 -7.79
CA SER A 512 -5.50 5.26 -7.80
C SER A 512 -4.63 5.15 -6.54
N CYS A 513 -5.22 5.10 -5.34
CA CYS A 513 -4.49 4.95 -4.08
C CYS A 513 -4.23 3.51 -3.64
N LEU A 514 -4.87 2.52 -4.28
CA LEU A 514 -4.83 1.08 -3.91
C LEU A 514 -5.29 0.73 -2.48
N VAL A 515 -5.82 1.69 -1.70
CA VAL A 515 -6.22 1.48 -0.28
C VAL A 515 -7.57 2.11 0.12
N GLY A 516 -8.36 2.58 -0.84
CA GLY A 516 -9.72 3.12 -0.61
C GLY A 516 -9.85 4.64 -0.45
N ASN A 517 -8.80 5.34 0.01
CA ASN A 517 -8.86 6.77 0.35
C ASN A 517 -9.21 7.74 -0.79
N CYS A 518 -9.08 7.34 -2.06
CA CYS A 518 -9.38 8.18 -3.23
C CYS A 518 -10.71 7.85 -3.91
N GLY A 519 -11.49 6.89 -3.39
CA GLY A 519 -12.80 6.52 -3.95
C GLY A 519 -12.78 5.75 -5.27
N THR A 520 -11.66 5.74 -6.00
CA THR A 520 -11.56 5.11 -7.32
C THR A 520 -11.86 3.59 -7.30
N CYS A 521 -11.53 2.88 -6.23
CA CYS A 521 -11.85 1.44 -6.06
C CYS A 521 -13.23 1.16 -5.45
N MET A 522 -14.16 2.08 -5.68
CA MET A 522 -15.57 1.93 -5.38
C MET A 522 -16.20 0.87 -6.29
N VAL A 523 -16.99 -0.02 -5.69
CA VAL A 523 -17.78 -1.04 -6.40
C VAL A 523 -19.21 -1.05 -5.84
N ASP A 524 -20.19 -1.33 -6.69
CA ASP A 524 -21.60 -1.33 -6.28
C ASP A 524 -21.91 -2.48 -5.31
N HIS A 525 -22.56 -2.13 -4.20
CA HIS A 525 -22.96 -3.05 -3.14
C HIS A 525 -24.37 -3.57 -3.41
N CYS A 526 -24.47 -4.85 -3.77
CA CYS A 526 -25.74 -5.46 -4.17
C CYS A 526 -26.56 -6.07 -3.00
N GLY A 527 -25.99 -6.18 -1.81
CA GLY A 527 -26.60 -6.83 -0.64
C GLY A 527 -25.56 -7.41 0.33
N GLY A 528 -25.91 -7.47 1.62
CA GLY A 528 -24.99 -7.81 2.73
C GLY A 528 -24.85 -6.69 3.74
N LYS A 529 -24.02 -6.85 4.77
CA LYS A 529 -23.70 -5.79 5.75
C LYS A 529 -22.23 -5.40 5.62
N VAL A 530 -21.98 -4.19 5.13
CA VAL A 530 -20.63 -3.64 4.91
C VAL A 530 -20.26 -2.69 6.05
N GLU A 531 -19.00 -2.74 6.50
CA GLU A 531 -18.42 -1.76 7.42
C GLU A 531 -17.47 -0.83 6.65
N HIS A 532 -17.89 0.43 6.45
CA HIS A 532 -17.16 1.37 5.60
C HIS A 532 -16.03 2.05 6.38
N ARG A 533 -14.79 1.58 6.19
CA ARG A 533 -13.59 2.08 6.89
C ARG A 533 -12.78 3.15 6.13
N GLY A 534 -13.11 3.43 4.87
CA GLY A 534 -12.46 4.45 4.05
C GLY A 534 -13.24 5.77 3.99
N VAL A 535 -12.55 6.89 3.80
CA VAL A 535 -13.13 8.26 3.86
C VAL A 535 -13.78 8.75 2.56
N ALA A 536 -13.69 7.99 1.47
CA ALA A 536 -14.01 8.47 0.12
C ALA A 536 -15.45 8.25 -0.36
N LEU A 537 -16.31 7.65 0.47
CA LEU A 537 -17.74 7.48 0.21
C LEU A 537 -18.55 8.39 1.12
N ASP A 538 -19.53 9.11 0.58
CA ASP A 538 -20.50 9.86 1.39
C ASP A 538 -21.59 8.95 2.01
N GLU A 539 -22.42 9.49 2.91
CA GLU A 539 -23.46 8.73 3.62
C GLU A 539 -24.64 8.28 2.74
N GLU A 540 -24.74 8.75 1.50
CA GLU A 540 -25.71 8.25 0.52
C GLU A 540 -25.09 7.10 -0.29
N GLN A 541 -23.86 7.27 -0.77
CA GLN A 541 -23.07 6.25 -1.47
C GLN A 541 -22.78 5.01 -0.61
N LYS A 542 -22.59 5.15 0.70
CA LYS A 542 -22.39 4.00 1.62
C LYS A 542 -23.56 3.02 1.65
N LYS A 543 -24.75 3.40 1.18
CA LYS A 543 -25.91 2.50 1.11
C LYS A 543 -25.81 1.51 -0.05
N ASP A 544 -25.23 1.96 -1.16
CA ASP A 544 -25.28 1.28 -2.47
C ASP A 544 -23.89 0.96 -3.05
N SER A 545 -22.78 1.32 -2.38
CA SER A 545 -21.39 1.11 -2.85
C SER A 545 -20.37 0.88 -1.72
N MET A 546 -19.25 0.19 -2.00
CA MET A 546 -18.21 -0.18 -1.02
C MET A 546 -16.76 -0.03 -1.54
N LEU A 547 -15.79 -0.02 -0.60
CA LEU A 547 -14.33 0.03 -0.82
C LEU A 547 -13.65 -1.25 -0.32
N SER A 548 -12.41 -1.50 -0.72
CA SER A 548 -12.03 -2.89 -1.01
C SER A 548 -10.64 -3.42 -0.55
N CYS A 549 -9.92 -2.96 0.50
CA CYS A 549 -8.48 -3.35 0.74
C CYS A 549 -7.91 -3.96 2.08
N GLY A 550 -7.07 -5.06 2.05
CA GLY A 550 -6.06 -5.37 3.14
C GLY A 550 -5.47 -6.80 3.51
N GLY A 551 -4.48 -6.94 4.46
CA GLY A 551 -3.94 -8.21 5.11
C GLY A 551 -2.59 -8.24 5.97
N ALA A 552 -2.41 -9.09 7.05
CA ALA A 552 -1.12 -9.42 7.82
C ALA A 552 -1.17 -10.33 9.15
N VAL A 553 -0.39 -11.47 9.31
CA VAL A 553 -0.22 -12.35 10.56
C VAL A 553 1.15 -13.17 10.65
N GLY A 554 1.52 -13.88 11.76
CA GLY A 554 2.77 -14.71 11.98
C GLY A 554 2.69 -16.01 12.88
N LEU A 555 3.80 -16.79 13.09
CA LEU A 555 3.81 -18.16 13.71
C LEU A 555 3.57 -18.25 15.22
N GLY A 556 4.25 -17.41 16.02
CA GLY A 556 4.41 -17.64 17.47
C GLY A 556 3.07 -17.76 18.22
N ASN A 557 2.05 -17.17 17.62
CA ASN A 557 0.68 -17.05 18.04
C ASN A 557 -0.06 -18.39 18.21
N LEU A 558 0.28 -19.42 17.42
CA LEU A 558 -0.44 -20.70 17.41
C LEU A 558 0.03 -21.69 18.49
N LEU A 559 1.31 -21.61 18.89
CA LEU A 559 1.95 -22.63 19.74
C LEU A 559 2.38 -22.11 21.12
N ARG A 560 2.93 -20.89 21.20
CA ARG A 560 3.49 -20.34 22.45
C ARG A 560 2.43 -19.71 23.33
N TYR A 561 1.54 -18.90 22.75
CA TYR A 561 0.49 -18.24 23.53
C TYR A 561 -0.31 -19.22 24.40
N PRO A 562 -0.83 -20.35 23.87
CA PRO A 562 -1.69 -21.23 24.65
C PRO A 562 -0.94 -21.99 25.77
N SER A 563 0.33 -22.33 25.59
CA SER A 563 1.15 -22.97 26.63
C SER A 563 1.41 -22.01 27.80
N VAL A 564 1.68 -20.74 27.51
CA VAL A 564 1.87 -19.70 28.53
C VAL A 564 0.55 -19.40 29.26
N VAL A 565 -0.61 -19.38 28.57
CA VAL A 565 -1.90 -19.24 29.28
C VAL A 565 -2.20 -20.46 30.14
N PHE A 566 -1.90 -21.68 29.68
CA PHE A 566 -2.14 -22.90 30.47
C PHE A 566 -1.34 -22.88 31.78
N ALA A 567 -0.05 -22.56 31.73
CA ALA A 567 0.78 -22.43 32.93
C ALA A 567 0.24 -21.38 33.91
N ASN A 568 -0.35 -20.29 33.42
CA ASN A 568 -0.88 -19.21 34.24
C ASN A 568 -2.34 -19.40 34.70
N ASN A 569 -3.12 -20.24 34.01
CA ASN A 569 -4.49 -20.70 34.25
C ASN A 569 -5.56 -19.61 34.48
N GLY A 570 -6.52 -19.51 33.57
CA GLY A 570 -7.78 -18.79 33.74
C GLY A 570 -7.81 -17.33 33.26
N LEU A 571 -9.00 -16.74 33.33
CA LEU A 571 -9.36 -15.42 32.82
C LEU A 571 -8.54 -14.27 33.45
N ALA A 572 -7.91 -14.51 34.61
CA ALA A 572 -7.01 -13.56 35.25
C ALA A 572 -5.80 -13.20 34.36
N TRP A 573 -5.36 -14.11 33.46
CA TRP A 573 -4.27 -13.89 32.50
C TRP A 573 -4.45 -12.65 31.61
N PHE A 574 -5.69 -12.34 31.22
CA PHE A 574 -5.96 -11.25 30.28
C PHE A 574 -5.63 -9.86 30.84
N ILE A 575 -5.62 -9.69 32.17
CA ILE A 575 -5.29 -8.41 32.81
C ILE A 575 -3.81 -8.02 32.55
N PRO A 576 -2.80 -8.80 32.98
CA PRO A 576 -1.41 -8.50 32.69
C PRO A 576 -1.11 -8.56 31.19
N TYR A 577 -1.77 -9.42 30.41
CA TYR A 577 -1.62 -9.48 28.95
C TYR A 577 -2.04 -8.17 28.26
N PHE A 578 -3.24 -7.65 28.52
CA PHE A 578 -3.67 -6.38 27.92
C PHE A 578 -2.89 -5.18 28.46
N ILE A 579 -2.49 -5.18 29.73
CA ILE A 579 -1.60 -4.12 30.27
C ILE A 579 -0.25 -4.14 29.52
N ALA A 580 0.35 -5.31 29.30
CA ALA A 580 1.54 -5.43 28.48
C ALA A 580 1.28 -5.01 27.02
N LEU A 581 0.17 -5.39 26.40
CA LEU A 581 -0.17 -4.97 25.03
C LEU A 581 -0.19 -3.44 24.88
N PHE A 582 -0.91 -2.73 25.75
CA PHE A 582 -1.12 -1.28 25.63
C PHE A 582 0.04 -0.43 26.17
N PHE A 583 0.77 -0.88 27.19
CA PHE A 583 1.84 -0.11 27.84
C PHE A 583 3.27 -0.58 27.51
N LEU A 584 3.41 -1.69 26.76
CA LEU A 584 4.69 -2.30 26.42
C LEU A 584 4.79 -2.57 24.91
N GLY A 585 3.88 -3.39 24.36
CA GLY A 585 3.88 -3.80 22.96
C GLY A 585 3.63 -2.64 21.98
N MET A 586 2.43 -2.05 22.02
CA MET A 586 2.05 -0.96 21.11
C MET A 586 2.98 0.28 21.20
N PRO A 587 3.42 0.76 22.39
CA PRO A 587 4.32 1.92 22.45
C PRO A 587 5.68 1.71 21.80
N VAL A 588 6.27 0.51 21.94
CA VAL A 588 7.57 0.19 21.35
C VAL A 588 7.43 -0.20 19.87
N LEU A 589 6.36 -0.89 19.46
CA LEU A 589 6.06 -1.11 18.04
C LEU A 589 5.91 0.23 17.29
N LEU A 590 5.21 1.21 17.89
CA LEU A 590 5.11 2.56 17.34
C LEU A 590 6.47 3.26 17.25
N LEU A 591 7.39 3.00 18.19
CA LEU A 591 8.75 3.51 18.14
C LEU A 591 9.51 2.92 16.94
N GLU A 592 9.57 1.59 16.81
CA GLU A 592 10.27 0.91 15.70
C GLU A 592 9.75 1.35 14.33
N ILE A 593 8.43 1.32 14.10
CA ILE A 593 7.83 1.73 12.82
C ILE A 593 8.12 3.21 12.54
N SER A 594 7.92 4.09 13.52
CA SER A 594 8.14 5.54 13.32
C SER A 594 9.62 5.86 13.05
N LEU A 595 10.56 5.18 13.72
CA LEU A 595 12.00 5.35 13.49
C LEU A 595 12.42 4.84 12.10
N GLY A 596 11.92 3.68 11.69
CA GLY A 596 12.16 3.11 10.36
C GLY A 596 11.70 4.06 9.25
N GLN A 597 10.46 4.52 9.33
CA GLN A 597 9.88 5.48 8.39
C GLN A 597 10.55 6.86 8.42
N ALA A 598 11.01 7.33 9.59
CA ALA A 598 11.68 8.62 9.72
C ALA A 598 13.09 8.65 9.10
N TYR A 599 13.91 7.63 9.38
CA TYR A 599 15.32 7.61 8.97
C TYR A 599 15.59 6.83 7.68
N ARG A 600 14.61 6.05 7.20
CA ARG A 600 14.55 5.37 5.90
C ARG A 600 15.83 4.59 5.55
N GLY A 601 16.22 3.70 6.45
CA GLY A 601 17.27 2.71 6.28
C GLY A 601 17.27 1.71 7.42
N SER A 602 18.29 0.86 7.47
CA SER A 602 18.47 -0.17 8.51
C SER A 602 18.43 0.37 9.95
N VAL A 603 18.19 -0.53 10.90
CA VAL A 603 18.07 -0.22 12.34
C VAL A 603 19.28 0.56 12.88
N VAL A 604 20.50 0.23 12.44
CA VAL A 604 21.74 0.97 12.82
C VAL A 604 21.72 2.42 12.32
N VAL A 605 21.16 2.67 11.13
CA VAL A 605 20.98 4.02 10.58
C VAL A 605 19.93 4.81 11.38
N ALA A 606 18.81 4.17 11.74
CA ALA A 606 17.78 4.78 12.58
C ALA A 606 18.33 5.20 13.96
N PHE A 607 19.06 4.32 14.64
CA PHE A 607 19.68 4.67 15.91
C PHE A 607 20.85 5.66 15.78
N ASN A 608 21.59 5.70 14.67
CA ASN A 608 22.52 6.81 14.42
C ASN A 608 21.80 8.15 14.41
N GLY A 609 20.62 8.22 13.78
CA GLY A 609 19.77 9.40 13.72
C GLY A 609 19.22 9.86 15.07
N ILE A 610 19.12 8.97 16.07
CA ILE A 610 18.87 9.34 17.47
C ILE A 610 20.15 9.86 18.12
N ASN A 611 21.22 9.07 18.05
CA ASN A 611 22.54 9.43 18.58
C ASN A 611 23.63 8.49 18.04
N LYS A 612 24.78 9.02 17.62
CA LYS A 612 25.93 8.19 17.18
C LYS A 612 26.39 7.12 18.17
N ARG A 613 26.12 7.25 19.47
CA ARG A 613 26.43 6.24 20.50
C ARG A 613 25.43 5.07 20.54
N ALA A 614 24.23 5.24 19.97
CA ALA A 614 23.21 4.21 19.91
C ALA A 614 23.37 3.25 18.71
N LYS A 615 24.40 3.41 17.86
CA LYS A 615 24.67 2.48 16.73
C LYS A 615 24.80 1.02 17.16
N GLY A 616 25.45 0.78 18.31
CA GLY A 616 25.60 -0.56 18.87
C GLY A 616 24.30 -1.18 19.35
N LEU A 617 23.34 -0.36 19.82
CA LEU A 617 21.97 -0.79 20.10
C LEU A 617 21.25 -1.19 18.81
N GLY A 618 21.34 -0.37 17.75
CA GLY A 618 20.75 -0.74 16.45
C GLY A 618 21.32 -2.02 15.85
N LEU A 619 22.59 -2.36 16.13
CA LEU A 619 23.16 -3.65 15.73
C LEU A 619 22.68 -4.78 16.66
N ALA A 620 22.61 -4.54 17.97
CA ALA A 620 22.13 -5.52 18.94
C ALA A 620 20.70 -5.99 18.61
N VAL A 621 19.77 -5.06 18.30
CA VAL A 621 18.41 -5.35 17.83
C VAL A 621 18.38 -6.34 16.65
N ILE A 622 19.21 -6.09 15.62
CA ILE A 622 19.32 -6.98 14.45
C ILE A 622 19.93 -8.33 14.83
N MET A 623 20.97 -8.32 15.67
CA MET A 623 21.67 -9.53 16.09
C MET A 623 20.81 -10.43 17.00
N THR A 624 19.92 -9.87 17.82
CA THR A 624 18.91 -10.64 18.56
C THR A 624 18.02 -11.40 17.58
N GLY A 625 17.48 -10.73 16.55
CA GLY A 625 16.67 -11.41 15.53
C GLY A 625 17.44 -12.46 14.72
N PHE A 626 18.71 -12.21 14.43
CA PHE A 626 19.59 -13.17 13.76
C PHE A 626 19.84 -14.43 14.61
N VAL A 627 20.11 -14.28 15.92
CA VAL A 627 20.28 -15.42 16.84
C VAL A 627 19.01 -16.28 16.84
N VAL A 628 17.82 -15.66 16.93
CA VAL A 628 16.54 -16.37 16.79
C VAL A 628 16.49 -17.16 15.49
N ALA A 629 16.76 -16.53 14.35
CA ALA A 629 16.70 -17.21 13.05
C ALA A 629 17.59 -18.47 12.96
N THR A 630 18.77 -18.48 13.60
CA THR A 630 19.69 -19.63 13.56
C THR A 630 19.18 -20.90 14.24
N TYR A 631 18.41 -20.79 15.32
CA TYR A 631 17.79 -21.96 15.96
C TYR A 631 16.36 -22.20 15.48
N TYR A 632 15.67 -21.16 15.02
CA TYR A 632 14.29 -21.23 14.57
C TYR A 632 14.11 -22.06 13.29
N VAL A 633 15.01 -21.94 12.30
CA VAL A 633 14.92 -22.75 11.06
C VAL A 633 15.09 -24.26 11.31
N PRO A 634 15.98 -24.73 12.20
CA PRO A 634 15.98 -26.10 12.71
C PRO A 634 14.62 -26.61 13.26
N ILE A 635 13.80 -25.77 13.92
CA ILE A 635 12.44 -26.17 14.35
C ILE A 635 11.55 -26.49 13.14
N LEU A 636 11.72 -25.74 12.05
CA LEU A 636 11.03 -26.00 10.80
C LEU A 636 11.52 -27.28 10.12
N ALA A 637 12.75 -27.72 10.38
CA ALA A 637 13.24 -29.02 9.93
C ALA A 637 12.48 -30.19 10.58
N TRP A 638 12.25 -30.12 11.91
CA TRP A 638 11.38 -31.09 12.61
C TRP A 638 9.94 -31.04 12.09
N THR A 639 9.43 -29.83 11.80
CA THR A 639 8.11 -29.64 11.19
C THR A 639 8.01 -30.32 9.81
N MET A 640 9.06 -30.23 8.99
CA MET A 640 9.11 -30.89 7.69
C MET A 640 9.23 -32.41 7.78
N HIS A 641 9.90 -32.95 8.81
CA HIS A 641 9.88 -34.39 9.10
C HIS A 641 8.46 -34.89 9.42
N TYR A 642 7.72 -34.15 10.27
CA TYR A 642 6.31 -34.43 10.54
C TYR A 642 5.41 -34.30 9.29
N PHE A 643 5.62 -33.27 8.46
CA PHE A 643 4.92 -33.11 7.18
C PHE A 643 5.16 -34.30 6.24
N ARG A 644 6.41 -34.75 6.09
CA ARG A 644 6.78 -35.94 5.30
C ARG A 644 6.11 -37.20 5.85
N THR A 645 6.18 -37.41 7.17
CA THR A 645 5.64 -38.63 7.80
C THR A 645 4.11 -38.67 7.85
N SER A 646 3.44 -37.51 7.73
CA SER A 646 1.98 -37.40 7.57
C SER A 646 1.41 -38.12 6.34
N PHE A 647 2.25 -38.46 5.35
CA PHE A 647 1.83 -39.22 4.16
C PHE A 647 1.80 -40.75 4.39
N HIS A 648 2.20 -41.26 5.57
CA HIS A 648 2.11 -42.69 5.91
C HIS A 648 0.84 -42.99 6.71
N SER A 649 0.08 -44.01 6.29
CA SER A 649 -1.16 -44.46 6.94
C SER A 649 -0.98 -45.87 7.54
N PRO A 650 -1.27 -46.09 8.84
CA PRO A 650 -1.65 -45.10 9.85
C PRO A 650 -0.51 -44.14 10.18
N LEU A 651 -0.83 -43.00 10.81
CA LEU A 651 0.16 -41.99 11.21
C LEU A 651 1.20 -42.59 12.19
N PRO A 652 2.52 -42.39 11.99
CA PRO A 652 3.56 -43.07 12.78
C PRO A 652 3.55 -42.81 14.30
N TRP A 653 2.99 -41.68 14.73
CA TRP A 653 2.87 -41.31 16.16
C TRP A 653 1.60 -41.86 16.83
N THR A 654 0.71 -42.54 16.10
CA THR A 654 -0.54 -43.11 16.65
C THR A 654 -0.20 -44.10 17.77
N GLY A 655 -0.64 -43.80 19.00
CA GLY A 655 -0.34 -44.62 20.18
C GLY A 655 1.10 -44.53 20.73
N ARG A 656 2.00 -43.77 20.10
CA ARG A 656 3.42 -43.62 20.53
C ARG A 656 3.99 -42.20 20.40
N GLY A 657 3.16 -41.16 20.55
CA GLY A 657 3.55 -39.76 20.27
C GLY A 657 4.81 -39.26 20.97
N GLN A 658 4.98 -39.55 22.26
CA GLN A 658 6.18 -39.12 23.02
C GLN A 658 7.45 -39.82 22.53
N GLU A 659 7.36 -41.13 22.28
CA GLU A 659 8.46 -41.94 21.76
C GLU A 659 8.85 -41.48 20.35
N PHE A 660 7.87 -41.33 19.46
CA PHE A 660 8.08 -40.83 18.10
C PHE A 660 8.75 -39.45 18.11
N TYR A 661 8.25 -38.51 18.90
CA TYR A 661 8.85 -37.17 18.98
C TYR A 661 10.31 -37.22 19.47
N MET A 662 10.55 -37.87 20.61
CA MET A 662 11.88 -37.85 21.26
C MET A 662 12.93 -38.71 20.54
N GLN A 663 12.54 -39.85 19.96
CA GLN A 663 13.46 -40.82 19.37
C GLN A 663 13.51 -40.73 17.84
N ASP A 664 12.36 -40.64 17.15
CA ASP A 664 12.31 -40.69 15.70
C ASP A 664 12.50 -39.29 15.05
N VAL A 665 11.99 -38.21 15.67
CA VAL A 665 12.05 -36.85 15.10
C VAL A 665 13.28 -36.05 15.54
N ILE A 666 13.51 -35.91 16.86
CA ILE A 666 14.67 -35.15 17.36
C ILE A 666 15.92 -36.02 17.55
N ALA A 667 15.75 -37.35 17.65
CA ALA A 667 16.82 -38.33 17.88
C ALA A 667 17.77 -37.95 19.04
N ASN A 668 17.19 -37.57 20.18
CA ASN A 668 17.91 -36.92 21.28
C ASN A 668 18.00 -37.84 22.52
N PRO A 669 19.19 -38.36 22.87
CA PRO A 669 19.41 -39.13 24.08
C PRO A 669 19.28 -38.28 25.35
N ASP A 670 18.78 -38.87 26.43
CA ASP A 670 18.63 -38.17 27.70
C ASP A 670 19.99 -37.72 28.29
N PRO A 671 20.07 -36.52 28.88
CA PRO A 671 21.28 -36.01 29.50
C PRO A 671 21.58 -36.76 30.79
N ILE A 672 22.87 -36.96 31.07
CA ILE A 672 23.32 -37.59 32.30
C ILE A 672 23.44 -36.50 33.38
N PRO A 673 22.64 -36.56 34.46
CA PRO A 673 22.73 -35.59 35.55
C PRO A 673 24.05 -35.75 36.33
N PRO A 674 24.58 -34.67 36.94
CA PRO A 674 25.87 -34.72 37.63
C PRO A 674 25.80 -35.59 38.89
N GLU A 675 26.80 -36.46 39.07
CA GLU A 675 26.94 -37.34 40.25
C GLU A 675 27.23 -36.57 41.56
N SER A 676 27.63 -35.30 41.46
CA SER A 676 27.94 -34.41 42.58
C SER A 676 27.14 -33.11 42.46
N PRO A 677 26.69 -32.48 43.57
CA PRO A 677 26.11 -31.13 43.58
C PRO A 677 27.03 -30.01 43.05
N SER A 678 28.27 -30.32 42.67
CA SER A 678 29.24 -29.42 42.01
C SER A 678 29.67 -29.87 40.61
N GLY A 679 29.06 -30.94 40.08
CA GLY A 679 29.34 -31.45 38.74
C GLY A 679 28.57 -30.71 37.64
N TYR A 680 28.87 -31.02 36.39
CA TYR A 680 28.16 -30.52 35.21
C TYR A 680 27.32 -31.63 34.57
N VAL A 681 26.19 -31.25 33.97
CA VAL A 681 25.37 -32.13 33.11
C VAL A 681 26.22 -32.62 31.92
N GLN A 682 26.12 -33.90 31.58
CA GLN A 682 26.84 -34.49 30.45
C GLN A 682 25.89 -34.92 29.32
N TYR A 683 26.30 -34.66 28.08
CA TYR A 683 25.57 -35.00 26.87
C TYR A 683 26.34 -36.11 26.14
N PRO A 684 25.86 -37.38 26.16
CA PRO A 684 26.67 -38.53 25.76
C PRO A 684 26.87 -38.66 24.24
N SER A 685 25.95 -38.11 23.44
CA SER A 685 25.94 -38.23 21.99
C SER A 685 25.97 -36.85 21.32
N THR A 686 26.83 -36.70 20.31
CA THR A 686 27.17 -35.40 19.68
C THR A 686 27.23 -35.47 18.16
N GLY A 687 26.71 -36.54 17.57
CA GLY A 687 26.58 -36.74 16.12
C GLY A 687 25.59 -35.77 15.48
N MET A 688 25.63 -35.72 14.14
CA MET A 688 24.73 -34.90 13.32
C MET A 688 23.53 -35.73 12.85
N VAL A 689 22.30 -35.24 13.09
CA VAL A 689 21.06 -35.88 12.64
C VAL A 689 20.82 -35.55 11.17
N GLY A 690 21.22 -36.47 10.29
CA GLY A 690 21.30 -36.23 8.84
C GLY A 690 19.98 -35.77 8.17
N GLU A 691 18.83 -36.27 8.63
CA GLU A 691 17.53 -35.83 8.10
C GLU A 691 17.20 -34.39 8.52
N THR A 692 17.47 -34.02 9.78
CA THR A 692 17.32 -32.64 10.28
C THR A 692 18.22 -31.67 9.52
N VAL A 693 19.47 -32.06 9.20
CA VAL A 693 20.38 -31.26 8.37
C VAL A 693 19.81 -31.04 6.96
N GLY A 694 19.27 -32.09 6.34
CA GLY A 694 18.67 -32.01 5.00
C GLY A 694 17.46 -31.07 4.95
N TRP A 695 16.54 -31.19 5.89
CA TRP A 695 15.37 -30.30 5.98
C TRP A 695 15.76 -28.86 6.39
N CYS A 696 16.76 -28.68 7.27
CA CYS A 696 17.29 -27.36 7.62
C CYS A 696 17.88 -26.65 6.39
N ALA A 697 18.67 -27.35 5.58
CA ALA A 697 19.20 -26.84 4.32
C ALA A 697 18.08 -26.44 3.33
N PHE A 698 17.03 -27.27 3.22
CA PHE A 698 15.86 -26.99 2.38
C PHE A 698 15.10 -25.74 2.86
N MET A 699 14.86 -25.59 4.17
CA MET A 699 14.17 -24.43 4.72
C MET A 699 15.00 -23.14 4.56
N TRP A 700 16.31 -23.18 4.76
CA TRP A 700 17.20 -22.04 4.45
C TRP A 700 17.20 -21.67 2.96
N PHE A 701 17.13 -22.66 2.06
CA PHE A 701 16.96 -22.41 0.63
C PHE A 701 15.61 -21.73 0.32
N LEU A 702 14.52 -22.12 0.98
CA LEU A 702 13.23 -21.43 0.85
C LEU A 702 13.29 -19.99 1.38
N VAL A 703 13.93 -19.74 2.53
CA VAL A 703 14.15 -18.37 3.06
C VAL A 703 14.90 -17.52 2.02
N TRP A 704 15.96 -18.05 1.41
CA TRP A 704 16.68 -17.37 0.33
C TRP A 704 15.78 -17.09 -0.89
N LEU A 705 14.98 -18.06 -1.33
CA LEU A 705 14.04 -17.92 -2.45
C LEU A 705 13.02 -16.78 -2.22
N CYS A 706 12.63 -16.55 -0.97
CA CYS A 706 11.72 -15.46 -0.59
C CYS A 706 12.38 -14.06 -0.64
N MET A 707 13.71 -13.98 -0.54
CA MET A 707 14.43 -12.73 -0.26
C MET A 707 15.39 -12.25 -1.37
N PHE A 708 15.83 -13.14 -2.27
CA PHE A 708 16.98 -12.89 -3.14
C PHE A 708 16.80 -11.70 -4.11
N LYS A 709 15.57 -11.43 -4.58
CA LYS A 709 15.24 -10.22 -5.37
C LYS A 709 14.62 -9.08 -4.54
N GLY A 710 14.68 -9.16 -3.22
CA GLY A 710 14.17 -8.14 -2.30
C GLY A 710 12.65 -8.13 -2.13
N VAL A 711 12.17 -7.08 -1.46
CA VAL A 711 10.81 -6.94 -0.92
C VAL A 711 9.68 -7.20 -1.93
N GLY A 712 9.91 -6.99 -3.23
CA GLY A 712 8.95 -7.30 -4.30
C GLY A 712 8.72 -8.80 -4.58
N ILE A 713 9.58 -9.71 -4.09
CA ILE A 713 9.26 -11.13 -3.96
C ILE A 713 8.73 -11.42 -2.57
N THR A 714 9.40 -10.92 -1.52
CA THR A 714 9.02 -11.17 -0.12
C THR A 714 7.54 -10.90 0.13
N GLY A 715 7.05 -9.70 -0.24
CA GLY A 715 5.64 -9.33 -0.08
C GLY A 715 4.67 -10.19 -0.91
N ARG A 716 5.09 -10.77 -2.04
CA ARG A 716 4.26 -11.72 -2.80
C ARG A 716 4.18 -13.09 -2.14
N VAL A 717 5.24 -13.53 -1.48
CA VAL A 717 5.25 -14.80 -0.73
C VAL A 717 4.41 -14.68 0.55
N VAL A 718 4.45 -13.51 1.23
CA VAL A 718 3.66 -13.24 2.45
C VAL A 718 2.18 -13.61 2.28
N TYR A 719 1.53 -13.21 1.18
CA TYR A 719 0.11 -13.52 0.92
C TYR A 719 -0.18 -15.03 0.93
N PHE A 720 0.73 -15.86 0.43
CA PHE A 720 0.58 -17.32 0.46
C PHE A 720 0.88 -17.89 1.86
N THR A 721 1.92 -17.40 2.53
CA THR A 721 2.31 -17.89 3.85
C THR A 721 1.33 -17.52 4.97
N MET A 722 0.50 -16.49 4.81
CA MET A 722 -0.45 -16.01 5.84
C MET A 722 -1.90 -16.51 5.65
N GLY A 723 -2.38 -16.65 4.41
CA GLY A 723 -3.77 -17.05 4.16
C GLY A 723 -4.12 -18.48 4.59
N LEU A 724 -3.26 -19.45 4.30
CA LEU A 724 -3.50 -20.85 4.71
C LEU A 724 -3.57 -21.02 6.25
N PRO A 725 -2.70 -20.36 7.05
CA PRO A 725 -2.82 -20.34 8.51
C PRO A 725 -4.15 -19.89 9.07
N VAL A 726 -4.73 -18.80 8.58
CA VAL A 726 -6.04 -18.31 9.06
C VAL A 726 -7.13 -19.34 8.77
N VAL A 727 -7.13 -19.92 7.57
CA VAL A 727 -8.07 -21.01 7.20
C VAL A 727 -7.89 -22.23 8.10
N MET A 728 -6.65 -22.66 8.33
CA MET A 728 -6.36 -23.81 9.20
C MET A 728 -6.69 -23.54 10.66
N LEU A 729 -6.50 -22.32 11.17
CA LEU A 729 -6.92 -21.94 12.52
C LEU A 729 -8.44 -22.12 12.67
N ILE A 730 -9.24 -21.65 11.71
CA ILE A 730 -10.71 -21.81 11.73
C ILE A 730 -11.10 -23.29 11.73
N ILE A 731 -10.47 -24.11 10.89
CA ILE A 731 -10.71 -25.56 10.80
C ILE A 731 -10.36 -26.27 12.11
N ILE A 732 -9.15 -26.02 12.64
CA ILE A 732 -8.67 -26.65 13.87
C ILE A 732 -9.52 -26.20 15.05
N LEU A 733 -9.86 -24.92 15.15
CA LEU A 733 -10.78 -24.40 16.18
C LEU A 733 -12.13 -25.14 16.13
N GLY A 734 -12.76 -25.21 14.95
CA GLY A 734 -14.03 -25.90 14.75
C GLY A 734 -13.98 -27.38 15.12
N ARG A 735 -12.88 -28.08 14.82
CA ARG A 735 -12.68 -29.48 15.23
C ARG A 735 -12.40 -29.60 16.73
N SER A 736 -11.51 -28.78 17.29
CA SER A 736 -11.13 -28.83 18.71
C SER A 736 -12.32 -28.62 19.64
N VAL A 737 -13.25 -27.70 19.33
CA VAL A 737 -14.46 -27.50 20.14
C VAL A 737 -15.49 -28.63 19.99
N SER A 738 -15.34 -29.50 18.98
CA SER A 738 -16.19 -30.68 18.74
C SER A 738 -15.65 -31.98 19.34
N LEU A 739 -14.45 -31.97 19.93
CA LEU A 739 -13.89 -33.14 20.62
C LEU A 739 -14.66 -33.41 21.93
N PRO A 740 -14.79 -34.68 22.36
CA PRO A 740 -15.34 -34.98 23.67
C PRO A 740 -14.51 -34.31 24.77
N ASP A 741 -15.18 -33.83 25.82
CA ASP A 741 -14.61 -33.09 26.96
C ASP A 741 -13.78 -31.83 26.65
N ALA A 742 -13.77 -31.34 25.40
CA ALA A 742 -13.17 -30.05 25.01
C ALA A 742 -13.67 -28.86 25.86
N ARG A 743 -14.92 -28.93 26.34
CA ARG A 743 -15.51 -27.94 27.27
C ARG A 743 -14.68 -27.75 28.53
N THR A 744 -14.03 -28.80 29.04
CA THR A 744 -13.21 -28.76 30.25
C THR A 744 -11.96 -27.91 30.03
N GLY A 745 -11.28 -28.07 28.90
CA GLY A 745 -10.13 -27.24 28.55
C GLY A 745 -10.51 -25.79 28.25
N ILE A 746 -11.62 -25.55 27.53
CA ILE A 746 -12.15 -24.19 27.32
C ILE A 746 -12.50 -23.51 28.67
N LYS A 747 -12.95 -24.28 29.67
CA LYS A 747 -13.21 -23.77 31.02
C LYS A 747 -11.93 -23.25 31.68
N TYR A 748 -10.82 -24.01 31.63
CA TYR A 748 -9.50 -23.58 32.10
C TYR A 748 -8.98 -22.33 31.37
N TYR A 749 -9.31 -22.15 30.09
CA TYR A 749 -8.89 -20.98 29.33
C TYR A 749 -9.68 -19.71 29.69
N PHE A 750 -11.02 -19.79 29.69
CA PHE A 750 -11.88 -18.59 29.60
C PHE A 750 -13.03 -18.53 30.62
N ALA A 751 -13.16 -19.51 31.52
CA ALA A 751 -14.25 -19.54 32.51
C ALA A 751 -13.79 -19.64 33.98
N GLU A 752 -12.52 -19.97 34.25
CA GLU A 752 -11.97 -19.98 35.61
C GLU A 752 -11.30 -18.65 36.00
N TRP A 753 -11.40 -18.28 37.27
CA TRP A 753 -10.85 -17.03 37.80
C TRP A 753 -9.87 -17.31 38.94
N ASN A 754 -8.58 -17.29 38.63
CA ASN A 754 -7.49 -17.54 39.58
C ASN A 754 -6.86 -16.24 40.10
N GLY A 755 -7.67 -15.36 40.69
CA GLY A 755 -7.26 -14.02 41.12
C GLY A 755 -6.04 -13.98 42.07
N TYR A 756 -5.78 -15.05 42.83
CA TYR A 756 -4.60 -15.14 43.71
C TYR A 756 -3.28 -15.12 42.92
N ARG A 757 -3.25 -15.64 41.68
CA ARG A 757 -2.05 -15.68 40.83
C ARG A 757 -1.60 -14.28 40.40
N LEU A 758 -2.49 -13.28 40.40
CA LEU A 758 -2.14 -11.88 40.10
C LEU A 758 -1.16 -11.26 41.11
N GLY A 759 -1.05 -11.83 42.31
CA GLY A 759 -0.05 -11.43 43.31
C GLY A 759 1.36 -12.00 43.06
N SER A 760 1.52 -12.96 42.16
CA SER A 760 2.83 -13.49 41.77
C SER A 760 3.44 -12.67 40.64
N GLY A 761 4.74 -12.36 40.71
CA GLY A 761 5.46 -11.69 39.62
C GLY A 761 5.52 -12.52 38.31
N GLN A 762 5.36 -13.84 38.40
CA GLN A 762 5.50 -14.75 37.26
C GLN A 762 4.44 -14.53 36.17
N ILE A 763 3.18 -14.24 36.53
CA ILE A 763 2.12 -14.00 35.54
C ILE A 763 2.36 -12.70 34.75
N TRP A 764 2.89 -11.68 35.43
CA TRP A 764 3.29 -10.42 34.81
C TRP A 764 4.52 -10.59 33.90
N GLN A 765 5.51 -11.37 34.35
CA GLN A 765 6.69 -11.72 33.55
C GLN A 765 6.29 -12.49 32.28
N GLY A 766 5.44 -13.51 32.42
CA GLY A 766 4.91 -14.30 31.30
C GLY A 766 4.16 -13.44 30.29
N ALA A 767 3.29 -12.55 30.75
CA ALA A 767 2.55 -11.63 29.89
C ALA A 767 3.46 -10.67 29.11
N CYS A 768 4.46 -10.07 29.79
CA CYS A 768 5.42 -9.18 29.15
C CYS A 768 6.26 -9.93 28.10
N GLY A 769 6.78 -11.11 28.45
CA GLY A 769 7.56 -11.94 27.53
C GLY A 769 6.74 -12.44 26.33
N GLN A 770 5.46 -12.77 26.53
CA GLN A 770 4.56 -13.16 25.45
C GLN A 770 4.35 -12.00 24.47
N ILE A 771 4.00 -10.80 24.93
CA ILE A 771 3.74 -9.65 24.06
C ILE A 771 4.96 -9.30 23.20
N PHE A 772 6.18 -9.35 23.76
CA PHE A 772 7.40 -9.09 23.00
C PHE A 772 7.66 -10.13 21.91
N PHE A 773 7.62 -11.42 22.26
CA PHE A 773 7.89 -12.47 21.29
C PHE A 773 6.79 -12.62 20.23
N SER A 774 5.54 -12.36 20.63
CA SER A 774 4.35 -12.46 19.79
C SER A 774 4.30 -11.40 18.70
N ILE A 775 4.28 -10.12 19.10
CA ILE A 775 4.33 -9.01 18.14
C ILE A 775 5.70 -9.01 17.43
N GLY A 776 6.76 -9.39 18.15
CA GLY A 776 8.13 -9.46 17.64
C GLY A 776 8.84 -8.10 17.60
N VAL A 777 8.54 -7.24 18.57
CA VAL A 777 9.20 -5.95 18.77
C VAL A 777 10.60 -6.19 19.36
N GLY A 778 11.62 -5.45 18.90
CA GLY A 778 13.00 -5.59 19.37
C GLY A 778 13.86 -6.56 18.54
N PHE A 779 13.31 -7.09 17.44
CA PHE A 779 14.05 -7.85 16.42
C PHE A 779 14.41 -7.00 15.19
N GLY A 780 13.98 -5.73 15.12
CA GLY A 780 14.41 -4.76 14.11
C GLY A 780 13.78 -4.89 12.72
N TYR A 781 12.97 -5.91 12.47
CA TYR A 781 12.32 -6.08 11.17
C TYR A 781 11.18 -5.10 10.95
N PHE A 782 10.47 -4.62 12.00
CA PHE A 782 9.52 -3.52 11.85
C PHE A 782 10.21 -2.22 11.44
N THR A 783 11.31 -1.86 12.10
CA THR A 783 12.15 -0.72 11.71
C THR A 783 12.66 -0.86 10.27
N SER A 784 13.06 -2.07 9.86
CA SER A 784 13.56 -2.34 8.51
C SER A 784 12.45 -2.33 7.46
N TYR A 785 11.28 -2.90 7.74
CA TYR A 785 10.11 -2.86 6.83
C TYR A 785 9.54 -1.45 6.70
N ALA A 786 9.37 -0.72 7.81
CA ALA A 786 8.91 0.67 7.80
C ALA A 786 9.89 1.61 7.06
N SER A 787 11.15 1.24 6.90
CA SER A 787 12.09 2.00 6.06
C SER A 787 11.70 2.02 4.57
N TYR A 788 10.98 0.99 4.10
CA TYR A 788 10.46 0.90 2.74
C TYR A 788 9.09 1.60 2.55
N ASN A 789 8.40 1.95 3.65
CA ASN A 789 7.12 2.68 3.58
C ASN A 789 7.27 4.05 2.93
N THR A 790 6.16 4.61 2.46
CA THR A 790 6.11 6.02 2.06
C THR A 790 6.43 6.90 3.27
N LYS A 791 7.08 8.05 3.03
CA LYS A 791 7.59 8.93 4.12
C LYS A 791 6.47 9.39 5.06
N PHE A 792 5.24 9.44 4.57
CA PHE A 792 4.06 9.97 5.25
C PHE A 792 2.95 8.91 5.45
N ALA A 793 3.31 7.62 5.59
CA ALA A 793 2.35 6.58 5.98
C ALA A 793 1.89 6.75 7.45
N ASN A 794 0.68 6.27 7.77
CA ASN A 794 0.08 6.38 9.10
C ASN A 794 0.58 5.29 10.05
N ALA A 795 1.82 5.42 10.53
CA ALA A 795 2.46 4.45 11.42
C ALA A 795 1.70 4.20 12.74
N VAL A 796 0.86 5.14 13.22
CA VAL A 796 0.00 4.94 14.39
C VAL A 796 -1.13 3.95 14.09
N GLN A 797 -1.79 4.10 12.94
CA GLN A 797 -2.81 3.16 12.49
C GLN A 797 -2.23 1.77 12.21
N ASP A 798 -1.09 1.70 11.53
CA ASP A 798 -0.39 0.42 11.26
C ASP A 798 -0.04 -0.29 12.59
N THR A 799 0.48 0.43 13.59
CA THR A 799 0.77 -0.11 14.93
C THR A 799 -0.46 -0.74 15.57
N LEU A 800 -1.60 -0.02 15.56
CA LEU A 800 -2.83 -0.49 16.19
C LEU A 800 -3.40 -1.71 15.49
N ILE A 801 -3.38 -1.73 14.16
CA ILE A 801 -3.82 -2.87 13.33
C ILE A 801 -2.94 -4.08 13.63
N ILE A 802 -1.62 -3.96 13.48
CA ILE A 802 -0.66 -5.07 13.66
C ILE A 802 -0.82 -5.68 15.05
N ALA A 803 -0.76 -4.86 16.11
CA ALA A 803 -0.84 -5.35 17.48
C ALA A 803 -2.20 -5.99 17.84
N SER A 804 -3.31 -5.45 17.29
CA SER A 804 -4.66 -5.96 17.56
C SER A 804 -4.95 -7.25 16.78
N CYS A 805 -4.62 -7.30 15.49
CA CYS A 805 -4.80 -8.52 14.66
C CYS A 805 -3.93 -9.67 15.18
N ASN A 806 -2.68 -9.38 15.56
CA ASN A 806 -1.77 -10.34 16.17
C ASN A 806 -2.37 -10.96 17.45
N SER A 807 -2.83 -10.10 18.38
CA SER A 807 -3.42 -10.56 19.65
C SER A 807 -4.76 -11.28 19.44
N LEU A 808 -5.59 -10.85 18.48
CA LEU A 808 -6.85 -11.52 18.14
C LEU A 808 -6.61 -12.94 17.63
N TYR A 809 -5.61 -13.13 16.76
CA TYR A 809 -5.24 -14.46 16.27
C TYR A 809 -4.72 -15.35 17.41
N GLU A 810 -3.89 -14.82 18.33
CA GLU A 810 -3.44 -15.56 19.53
C GLU A 810 -4.60 -16.05 20.39
N ILE A 811 -5.51 -15.13 20.73
CA ILE A 811 -6.64 -15.42 21.62
C ILE A 811 -7.55 -16.48 20.99
N THR A 812 -7.73 -16.42 19.67
CA THR A 812 -8.49 -17.39 18.87
C THR A 812 -7.79 -18.76 18.80
N ALA A 813 -6.47 -18.77 18.59
CA ALA A 813 -5.63 -19.98 18.63
C ALA A 813 -5.60 -20.64 20.02
N GLY A 814 -5.73 -19.84 21.09
CA GLY A 814 -5.96 -20.32 22.45
C GLY A 814 -7.12 -21.31 22.54
N PHE A 815 -8.31 -20.94 22.04
CA PHE A 815 -9.47 -21.85 22.06
C PHE A 815 -9.22 -23.16 21.30
N ALA A 816 -8.45 -23.11 20.20
CA ALA A 816 -8.11 -24.30 19.41
C ALA A 816 -7.20 -25.28 20.17
N VAL A 817 -6.17 -24.81 20.88
CA VAL A 817 -5.33 -25.66 21.74
C VAL A 817 -6.11 -26.14 22.96
N PHE A 818 -6.84 -25.25 23.64
CA PHE A 818 -7.51 -25.63 24.89
C PHE A 818 -8.65 -26.62 24.68
N GLY A 819 -9.31 -26.65 23.50
CA GLY A 819 -10.22 -27.75 23.15
C GLY A 819 -9.51 -29.12 23.12
N VAL A 820 -8.28 -29.17 22.61
CA VAL A 820 -7.45 -30.40 22.63
C VAL A 820 -6.99 -30.76 24.04
N ILE A 821 -6.58 -29.78 24.85
CA ILE A 821 -6.19 -30.00 26.26
C ILE A 821 -7.33 -30.65 27.05
N GLY A 822 -8.57 -30.18 26.84
CA GLY A 822 -9.76 -30.77 27.44
C GLY A 822 -9.99 -32.23 27.01
N PHE A 823 -9.82 -32.53 25.74
CA PHE A 823 -9.91 -33.89 25.18
C PHE A 823 -8.83 -34.84 25.73
N LEU A 824 -7.60 -34.37 25.91
CA LEU A 824 -6.50 -35.17 26.47
C LEU A 824 -6.57 -35.30 28.01
N GLY A 825 -7.54 -34.67 28.67
CA GLY A 825 -7.70 -34.68 30.13
C GLY A 825 -6.59 -33.94 30.90
N TYR A 826 -5.85 -33.05 30.24
CA TYR A 826 -4.73 -32.33 30.84
C TYR A 826 -5.23 -31.22 31.80
N SER A 827 -4.75 -31.24 33.03
CA SER A 827 -5.10 -30.27 34.08
C SER A 827 -3.94 -29.30 34.37
N PRO A 828 -4.18 -27.97 34.46
CA PRO A 828 -3.15 -27.00 34.85
C PRO A 828 -2.57 -27.19 36.26
N ASP A 829 -3.25 -27.96 37.11
CA ASP A 829 -2.81 -28.23 38.49
C ASP A 829 -1.98 -29.53 38.61
N ASP A 830 -1.82 -30.29 37.52
CA ASP A 830 -0.97 -31.48 37.49
C ASP A 830 0.49 -31.10 37.21
N SER A 831 1.33 -31.14 38.25
CA SER A 831 2.76 -30.81 38.16
C SER A 831 3.58 -31.76 37.28
N SER A 832 3.02 -32.90 36.85
CA SER A 832 3.68 -33.80 35.88
C SER A 832 3.50 -33.35 34.42
N ILE A 833 2.52 -32.47 34.13
CA ILE A 833 2.18 -32.02 32.78
C ILE A 833 2.68 -30.59 32.56
N SER A 834 3.89 -30.46 32.00
CA SER A 834 4.42 -29.18 31.55
C SER A 834 4.19 -28.99 30.04
N LEU A 835 3.29 -28.07 29.68
CA LEU A 835 3.12 -27.65 28.29
C LEU A 835 4.17 -26.59 27.93
N SER A 836 5.12 -26.97 27.08
CA SER A 836 5.99 -26.03 26.36
C SER A 836 5.44 -25.74 24.96
N THR A 837 5.96 -24.70 24.29
CA THR A 837 5.70 -24.43 22.86
C THR A 837 5.89 -25.66 21.98
N PHE A 838 6.95 -26.44 22.24
CA PHE A 838 7.29 -27.66 21.51
C PHE A 838 6.32 -28.80 21.84
N THR A 839 5.97 -28.98 23.12
CA THR A 839 4.97 -29.96 23.56
C THR A 839 3.61 -29.69 22.92
N VAL A 840 3.21 -28.43 22.74
CA VAL A 840 1.97 -28.09 22.04
C VAL A 840 2.05 -28.45 20.56
N GLY A 841 3.09 -28.01 19.86
CA GLY A 841 3.22 -28.20 18.40
C GLY A 841 3.51 -29.64 17.94
N PHE A 842 4.33 -30.38 18.69
CA PHE A 842 4.86 -31.68 18.26
C PHE A 842 4.39 -32.88 19.09
N LEU A 843 3.60 -32.68 20.15
CA LEU A 843 3.00 -33.77 20.93
C LEU A 843 1.48 -33.62 21.05
N THR A 844 1.01 -32.47 21.54
CA THR A 844 -0.40 -32.20 21.85
C THR A 844 -1.26 -32.16 20.58
N TYR A 845 -0.89 -31.33 19.60
CA TYR A 845 -1.60 -31.26 18.32
C TYR A 845 -1.53 -32.56 17.51
N PRO A 846 -0.37 -33.23 17.34
CA PRO A 846 -0.28 -34.45 16.53
C PRO A 846 -1.11 -35.62 17.08
N LEU A 847 -1.20 -35.76 18.40
CA LEU A 847 -2.10 -36.72 19.03
C LEU A 847 -3.58 -36.41 18.72
N ALA A 848 -3.99 -35.14 18.82
CA ALA A 848 -5.36 -34.76 18.46
C ALA A 848 -5.68 -34.90 16.96
N LEU A 849 -4.70 -34.70 16.09
CA LEU A 849 -4.81 -34.91 14.65
C LEU A 849 -4.96 -36.40 14.30
N ALA A 850 -4.33 -37.31 15.06
CA ALA A 850 -4.47 -38.76 14.88
C ALA A 850 -5.92 -39.25 15.10
N GLU A 851 -6.67 -38.58 15.99
CA GLU A 851 -8.08 -38.86 16.31
C GLU A 851 -9.08 -38.21 15.32
N MET A 852 -8.60 -37.64 14.21
CA MET A 852 -9.46 -37.04 13.19
C MET A 852 -9.81 -38.05 12.07
N PRO A 853 -11.05 -38.07 11.55
CA PRO A 853 -11.35 -38.81 10.33
C PRO A 853 -10.53 -38.23 9.17
N GLY A 854 -9.74 -39.07 8.52
CA GLY A 854 -8.76 -38.62 7.52
C GLY A 854 -7.52 -37.95 8.12
N ALA A 855 -7.12 -38.33 9.35
CA ALA A 855 -5.98 -37.80 10.13
C ALA A 855 -4.74 -37.38 9.31
N ASN A 856 -4.32 -38.21 8.36
CA ASN A 856 -3.24 -37.93 7.41
C ASN A 856 -3.39 -36.59 6.68
N VAL A 857 -4.57 -36.31 6.12
CA VAL A 857 -4.86 -35.07 5.38
C VAL A 857 -4.73 -33.85 6.28
N TRP A 858 -5.29 -33.93 7.50
CA TRP A 858 -5.22 -32.85 8.47
C TRP A 858 -3.80 -32.61 8.98
N SER A 859 -3.02 -33.68 9.17
CA SER A 859 -1.62 -33.59 9.56
C SER A 859 -0.75 -32.97 8.45
N VAL A 860 -0.93 -33.39 7.19
CA VAL A 860 -0.28 -32.76 6.04
C VAL A 860 -0.55 -31.25 6.00
N PHE A 861 -1.81 -30.82 6.10
CA PHE A 861 -2.14 -29.39 6.10
C PHE A 861 -1.63 -28.65 7.35
N PHE A 862 -1.69 -29.26 8.53
CA PHE A 862 -1.22 -28.66 9.78
C PHE A 862 0.29 -28.40 9.74
N PHE A 863 1.10 -29.41 9.45
CA PHE A 863 2.56 -29.25 9.44
C PHE A 863 3.04 -28.42 8.26
N PHE A 864 2.38 -28.47 7.10
CA PHE A 864 2.66 -27.53 6.01
C PHE A 864 2.39 -26.08 6.44
N THR A 865 1.29 -25.85 7.16
CA THR A 865 0.92 -24.53 7.68
C THR A 865 1.90 -24.02 8.72
N LEU A 866 2.34 -24.87 9.66
CA LEU A 866 3.42 -24.54 10.60
C LEU A 866 4.72 -24.19 9.86
N ALA A 867 5.07 -24.92 8.80
CA ALA A 867 6.25 -24.62 8.00
C ALA A 867 6.14 -23.28 7.25
N LEU A 868 4.96 -22.91 6.73
CA LEU A 868 4.72 -21.61 6.07
C LEU A 868 4.74 -20.43 7.05
N LEU A 869 4.09 -20.56 8.20
CA LEU A 869 4.12 -19.59 9.30
C LEU A 869 5.57 -19.35 9.79
N GLY A 870 6.34 -20.44 9.89
CA GLY A 870 7.75 -20.37 10.21
C GLY A 870 8.58 -19.69 9.12
N LEU A 871 8.36 -20.05 7.86
CA LEU A 871 9.08 -19.49 6.73
C LEU A 871 8.93 -17.96 6.65
N SER A 872 7.74 -17.42 6.92
CA SER A 872 7.51 -15.96 6.91
C SER A 872 8.25 -15.23 8.04
N SER A 873 8.21 -15.80 9.24
CA SER A 873 8.94 -15.28 10.40
C SER A 873 10.45 -15.31 10.16
N ALA A 874 10.97 -16.41 9.58
CA ALA A 874 12.38 -16.58 9.28
C ALA A 874 12.91 -15.57 8.25
N PHE A 875 12.20 -15.33 7.14
CA PHE A 875 12.65 -14.31 6.19
C PHE A 875 12.55 -12.88 6.74
N ALA A 876 11.62 -12.59 7.65
CA ALA A 876 11.49 -11.27 8.26
C ALA A 876 12.69 -10.94 9.17
N LEU A 877 13.09 -11.89 10.03
CA LEU A 877 14.28 -11.77 10.87
C LEU A 877 15.56 -11.55 10.03
N MET A 878 15.68 -12.28 8.91
CA MET A 878 16.83 -12.18 8.02
C MET A 878 16.84 -10.88 7.18
N GLU A 879 15.67 -10.31 6.85
CA GLU A 879 15.57 -9.08 6.06
C GLU A 879 16.27 -7.90 6.75
N SER A 880 16.18 -7.80 8.08
CA SER A 880 16.89 -6.79 8.87
C SER A 880 18.40 -6.81 8.64
N LEU A 881 18.99 -8.01 8.61
CA LEU A 881 20.42 -8.19 8.40
C LEU A 881 20.83 -7.97 6.94
N VAL A 882 20.02 -8.42 5.97
CA VAL A 882 20.28 -8.15 4.55
C VAL A 882 20.18 -6.65 4.25
N THR A 883 19.18 -5.96 4.81
CA THR A 883 19.00 -4.50 4.69
C THR A 883 20.18 -3.75 5.29
N LEU A 884 20.64 -4.13 6.49
CA LEU A 884 21.85 -3.56 7.11
C LEU A 884 23.08 -3.64 6.22
N ILE A 885 23.34 -4.82 5.64
CA ILE A 885 24.51 -4.99 4.78
C ILE A 885 24.31 -4.22 3.47
N CYS A 886 23.15 -4.32 2.80
CA CYS A 886 22.88 -3.59 1.56
C CYS A 886 22.94 -2.05 1.69
N ASP A 887 22.53 -1.50 2.83
CA ASP A 887 22.63 -0.06 3.14
C ASP A 887 24.07 0.40 3.43
N SER A 888 24.97 -0.53 3.78
CA SER A 888 26.33 -0.19 4.17
C SER A 888 27.15 0.36 2.99
N GLY A 889 27.94 1.40 3.24
CA GLY A 889 28.66 2.14 2.19
C GLY A 889 29.66 1.29 1.38
N TRP A 890 30.16 0.19 1.94
CA TRP A 890 31.09 -0.72 1.25
C TRP A 890 30.40 -1.80 0.41
N ALA A 891 29.17 -2.19 0.77
CA ALA A 891 28.44 -3.28 0.11
C ALA A 891 27.47 -2.79 -0.98
N ARG A 892 27.02 -1.52 -0.92
CA ARG A 892 26.08 -0.90 -1.88
C ARG A 892 26.48 -1.03 -3.36
N LYS A 893 27.77 -1.27 -3.63
CA LYS A 893 28.33 -1.51 -4.97
C LYS A 893 28.09 -2.93 -5.52
N TYR A 894 27.65 -3.87 -4.70
CA TYR A 894 27.33 -5.24 -5.10
C TYR A 894 25.81 -5.41 -5.22
N PRO A 895 25.33 -6.25 -6.15
CA PRO A 895 23.91 -6.58 -6.22
C PRO A 895 23.47 -7.32 -4.94
N ARG A 896 22.19 -7.16 -4.58
CA ARG A 896 21.61 -7.78 -3.38
C ARG A 896 21.70 -9.31 -3.36
N THR A 897 21.54 -9.97 -4.50
CA THR A 897 21.50 -11.44 -4.60
C THR A 897 22.70 -12.13 -3.94
N PRO A 898 23.98 -11.87 -4.31
CA PRO A 898 25.13 -12.50 -3.66
C PRO A 898 25.28 -12.14 -2.18
N ILE A 899 24.91 -10.92 -1.75
CA ILE A 899 24.89 -10.53 -0.33
C ILE A 899 23.91 -11.43 0.43
N CYS A 900 22.68 -11.56 -0.08
CA CYS A 900 21.66 -12.44 0.49
C CYS A 900 22.11 -13.90 0.51
N SER A 901 22.71 -14.42 -0.57
CA SER A 901 23.24 -15.79 -0.62
C SER A 901 24.32 -16.03 0.44
N ALA A 902 25.29 -15.12 0.58
CA ALA A 902 26.37 -15.25 1.55
C ALA A 902 25.85 -15.25 3.00
N ILE A 903 24.91 -14.35 3.31
CA ILE A 903 24.28 -14.26 4.64
C ILE A 903 23.50 -15.55 4.97
N ILE A 904 22.72 -16.08 4.03
CA ILE A 904 21.95 -17.32 4.25
C ILE A 904 22.88 -18.54 4.40
N VAL A 905 23.97 -18.64 3.64
CA VAL A 905 24.96 -19.72 3.81
C VAL A 905 25.60 -19.66 5.19
N VAL A 906 25.97 -18.48 5.68
CA VAL A 906 26.49 -18.32 7.06
C VAL A 906 25.43 -18.70 8.10
N ALA A 907 24.18 -18.28 7.91
CA ALA A 907 23.08 -18.61 8.82
C ALA A 907 22.82 -20.13 8.88
N PHE A 908 22.82 -20.81 7.73
CA PHE A 908 22.73 -22.27 7.65
C PHE A 908 23.88 -22.97 8.38
N LEU A 909 25.13 -22.54 8.14
CA LEU A 909 26.30 -23.13 8.79
C LEU A 909 26.27 -22.97 10.32
N LEU A 910 25.78 -21.84 10.83
CA LEU A 910 25.55 -21.63 12.26
C LEU A 910 24.38 -22.46 12.79
N SER A 911 23.37 -22.74 11.97
CA SER A 911 22.21 -23.57 12.34
C SER A 911 22.55 -25.05 12.52
N LEU A 912 23.67 -25.51 11.95
CA LEU A 912 24.08 -26.93 12.01
C LEU A 912 24.29 -27.44 13.44
N ILE A 913 24.67 -26.57 14.40
CA ILE A 913 24.86 -26.98 15.80
C ILE A 913 23.57 -27.44 16.47
N TYR A 914 22.41 -26.94 16.04
CA TYR A 914 21.09 -27.38 16.52
C TYR A 914 20.57 -28.63 15.77
N CYS A 915 21.29 -29.10 14.75
CA CYS A 915 21.01 -30.33 14.02
C CYS A 915 21.80 -31.53 14.57
N THR A 916 22.44 -31.39 15.73
CA THR A 916 23.12 -32.48 16.46
C THR A 916 22.13 -33.25 17.34
N GLU A 917 22.55 -34.42 17.85
CA GLU A 917 21.75 -35.22 18.79
C GLU A 917 21.41 -34.44 20.07
N PHE A 918 22.33 -33.65 20.64
CA PHE A 918 22.05 -32.75 21.77
C PHE A 918 21.39 -31.41 21.36
N GLY A 919 21.14 -31.21 20.06
CA GLY A 919 20.78 -29.91 19.47
C GLY A 919 19.47 -29.32 20.00
N PHE A 920 18.53 -30.17 20.41
CA PHE A 920 17.28 -29.75 21.07
C PHE A 920 17.53 -29.05 22.41
N TYR A 921 18.40 -29.60 23.26
CA TYR A 921 18.73 -28.98 24.56
C TYR A 921 19.50 -27.66 24.40
N LEU A 922 20.40 -27.60 23.41
CA LEU A 922 21.08 -26.36 23.05
C LEU A 922 20.08 -25.31 22.54
N LEU A 923 19.11 -25.71 21.72
CA LEU A 923 18.08 -24.83 21.18
C LEU A 923 17.19 -24.25 22.30
N ASP A 924 16.71 -25.09 23.22
CA ASP A 924 15.91 -24.65 24.37
C ASP A 924 16.70 -23.67 25.27
N ALA A 925 17.98 -23.95 25.49
CA ALA A 925 18.88 -23.07 26.22
C ALA A 925 19.08 -21.70 25.54
N VAL A 926 19.30 -21.68 24.21
CA VAL A 926 19.47 -20.44 23.44
C VAL A 926 18.17 -19.66 23.33
N ASP A 927 17.02 -20.30 23.10
CA ASP A 927 15.71 -19.64 23.12
C ASP A 927 15.44 -19.00 24.48
N THR A 928 15.63 -19.75 25.57
CA THR A 928 15.45 -19.28 26.95
C THR A 928 16.21 -17.99 27.22
N TRP A 929 17.53 -17.95 26.98
CA TRP A 929 18.35 -16.76 27.29
C TRP A 929 18.22 -15.64 26.28
N THR A 930 17.91 -15.94 25.02
CA THR A 930 17.63 -14.91 24.01
C THR A 930 16.32 -14.19 24.34
N ASN A 931 15.27 -14.94 24.68
CA ASN A 931 13.94 -14.39 24.97
C ASN A 931 13.85 -13.73 26.36
N ASN A 932 14.37 -14.35 27.40
CA ASN A 932 14.16 -13.89 28.78
C ASN A 932 15.20 -12.87 29.27
N LEU A 933 16.35 -12.76 28.59
CA LEU A 933 17.40 -11.79 28.92
C LEU A 933 17.73 -10.85 27.75
N CYS A 934 18.20 -11.40 26.62
CA CYS A 934 18.78 -10.59 25.54
C CYS A 934 17.76 -9.60 24.95
N LEU A 935 16.62 -10.08 24.46
CA LEU A 935 15.57 -9.28 23.82
C LEU A 935 15.06 -8.18 24.75
N ILE A 936 14.72 -8.54 25.98
CA ILE A 936 14.12 -7.62 26.97
C ILE A 936 15.13 -6.54 27.39
N PHE A 937 16.41 -6.90 27.53
CA PHE A 937 17.47 -5.93 27.79
C PHE A 937 17.71 -4.99 26.59
N VAL A 938 17.71 -5.52 25.36
CA VAL A 938 17.88 -4.70 24.14
C VAL A 938 16.74 -3.67 24.03
N VAL A 939 15.49 -4.08 24.22
CA VAL A 939 14.34 -3.16 24.19
C VAL A 939 14.34 -2.18 25.37
N TRP A 940 14.80 -2.60 26.55
CA TRP A 940 15.00 -1.68 27.69
C TRP A 940 15.95 -0.55 27.32
N VAL A 941 17.10 -0.89 26.73
CA VAL A 941 18.07 0.10 26.28
C VAL A 941 17.50 0.95 25.15
N GLU A 942 16.70 0.40 24.23
CA GLU A 942 16.00 1.16 23.19
C GLU A 942 15.06 2.23 23.75
N CYS A 943 14.21 1.87 24.72
CA CYS A 943 13.32 2.81 25.39
C CYS A 943 14.10 3.91 26.11
N VAL A 944 15.15 3.55 26.85
CA VAL A 944 16.01 4.48 27.60
C VAL A 944 16.78 5.41 26.66
N CYS A 945 17.41 4.88 25.60
CA CYS A 945 18.20 5.65 24.64
C CYS A 945 17.33 6.63 23.87
N SER A 946 16.21 6.17 23.33
CA SER A 946 15.32 6.99 22.51
C SER A 946 14.70 8.14 23.31
N THR A 947 14.35 7.90 24.57
CA THR A 947 13.73 8.94 25.42
C THR A 947 14.74 9.85 26.15
N THR A 948 16.02 9.48 26.24
CA THR A 948 17.06 10.22 27.00
C THR A 948 18.14 10.84 26.11
N LEU A 949 18.69 10.11 25.13
CA LEU A 949 19.78 10.60 24.27
C LEU A 949 19.30 11.50 23.14
N TYR A 950 18.03 11.40 22.76
CA TYR A 950 17.46 12.19 21.68
C TYR A 950 17.52 13.69 22.00
N ARG A 951 18.20 14.45 21.15
CA ARG A 951 18.42 15.90 21.29
C ARG A 951 18.89 16.34 22.68
N TYR A 952 19.70 15.49 23.34
CA TYR A 952 20.26 15.76 24.67
C TYR A 952 21.09 17.05 24.72
N THR A 953 21.67 17.46 23.59
CA THR A 953 22.41 18.72 23.41
C THR A 953 21.59 19.94 23.81
N ASP A 954 20.30 19.95 23.48
CA ASP A 954 19.40 21.06 23.76
C ASP A 954 19.15 21.16 25.27
N VAL A 955 18.94 20.02 25.94
CA VAL A 955 18.80 19.92 27.39
C VAL A 955 20.08 20.39 28.07
N VAL A 956 21.24 19.87 27.65
CA VAL A 956 22.56 20.25 28.19
C VAL A 956 22.83 21.75 28.01
N GLY A 957 22.43 22.35 26.89
CA GLY A 957 22.54 23.78 26.63
C GLY A 957 21.66 24.62 27.57
N GLN A 958 20.42 24.17 27.84
CA GLN A 958 19.44 24.91 28.62
C GLN A 958 19.58 24.77 30.15
N VAL A 959 19.85 23.56 30.67
CA VAL A 959 19.98 23.33 32.13
C VAL A 959 21.42 23.10 32.60
N GLY A 960 22.37 22.86 31.69
CA GLY A 960 23.76 22.53 32.01
C GLY A 960 24.04 21.03 32.10
N GLY A 961 25.23 20.62 31.65
CA GLY A 961 25.62 19.21 31.55
C GLY A 961 25.62 18.43 32.87
N ALA A 962 26.01 19.07 33.98
CA ALA A 962 26.00 18.43 35.30
C ALA A 962 24.59 18.00 35.72
N ALA A 963 23.59 18.88 35.56
CA ALA A 963 22.19 18.57 35.87
C ALA A 963 21.67 17.41 35.02
N TYR A 964 21.90 17.45 33.71
CA TYR A 964 21.50 16.38 32.79
C TYR A 964 22.15 15.03 33.14
N VAL A 965 23.45 15.00 33.47
CA VAL A 965 24.17 13.77 33.83
C VAL A 965 23.68 13.22 35.17
N THR A 966 23.55 14.05 36.21
CA THR A 966 23.01 13.62 37.53
C THR A 966 21.60 13.04 37.38
N TYR A 967 20.73 13.69 36.61
CA TYR A 967 19.39 13.21 36.33
C TYR A 967 19.39 11.87 35.56
N SER A 968 20.18 11.78 34.49
CA SER A 968 20.22 10.57 33.63
C SER A 968 20.81 9.37 34.36
N ILE A 969 21.88 9.57 35.14
CA ILE A 969 22.46 8.53 35.99
C ILE A 969 21.46 8.12 37.08
N GLY A 970 20.81 9.07 37.75
CA GLY A 970 19.81 8.81 38.77
C GLY A 970 18.61 8.02 38.26
N TYR A 971 18.11 8.36 37.06
CA TYR A 971 17.06 7.63 36.35
C TYR A 971 17.48 6.17 36.07
N ILE A 972 18.66 5.92 35.50
CA ILE A 972 19.12 4.54 35.21
C ILE A 972 19.41 3.76 36.51
N LEU A 973 20.14 4.37 37.46
CA LEU A 973 20.46 3.73 38.74
C LEU A 973 19.22 3.43 39.58
N SER A 974 18.16 4.25 39.50
CA SER A 974 16.91 3.97 40.21
C SER A 974 16.28 2.63 39.79
N MET A 975 16.38 2.29 38.51
CA MET A 975 15.91 1.00 37.99
C MET A 975 16.86 -0.12 38.39
N VAL A 976 18.17 0.03 38.12
CA VAL A 976 19.16 -1.04 38.38
C VAL A 976 19.31 -1.34 39.87
N LEU A 977 19.50 -0.32 40.72
CA LEU A 977 19.70 -0.51 42.16
C LEU A 977 18.39 -0.76 42.90
N GLY A 978 17.29 -0.14 42.49
CA GLY A 978 15.96 -0.42 43.05
C GLY A 978 15.59 -1.89 42.84
N VAL A 979 15.83 -2.43 41.64
CA VAL A 979 15.57 -3.84 41.37
C VAL A 979 16.59 -4.77 42.05
N ALA A 980 17.87 -4.40 42.13
CA ALA A 980 18.86 -5.18 42.89
C ALA A 980 18.52 -5.30 44.39
N VAL A 981 18.08 -4.22 45.03
CA VAL A 981 17.56 -4.26 46.42
C VAL A 981 16.23 -5.02 46.49
N GLY A 982 15.40 -4.93 45.46
CA GLY A 982 14.16 -5.70 45.34
C GLY A 982 14.40 -7.21 45.41
N GLN A 983 15.42 -7.71 44.71
CA GLN A 983 15.83 -9.12 44.74
C GLN A 983 16.55 -9.50 46.04
N ALA A 984 17.31 -8.59 46.65
CA ALA A 984 18.11 -8.88 47.83
C ALA A 984 17.36 -8.78 49.17
N VAL A 985 16.28 -7.99 49.25
CA VAL A 985 15.56 -7.68 50.50
C VAL A 985 14.05 -7.88 50.36
N GLY A 986 13.46 -7.44 49.25
CA GLY A 986 12.02 -7.58 48.97
C GLY A 986 11.47 -6.46 48.08
N PRO A 987 10.36 -6.69 47.35
CA PRO A 987 9.84 -5.76 46.34
C PRO A 987 9.57 -4.34 46.86
N GLU A 988 9.06 -4.19 48.09
CA GLU A 988 8.75 -2.91 48.71
C GLU A 988 10.02 -2.11 49.03
N ALA A 989 11.05 -2.78 49.53
CA ALA A 989 12.36 -2.19 49.80
C ALA A 989 13.07 -1.77 48.51
N GLY A 990 12.93 -2.58 47.46
CA GLY A 990 13.42 -2.27 46.12
C GLY A 990 12.73 -1.06 45.50
N ALA A 991 11.39 -1.03 45.53
CA ALA A 991 10.59 0.10 45.07
C ALA A 991 10.92 1.39 45.85
N GLY A 992 10.97 1.31 47.18
CA GLY A 992 11.35 2.44 48.04
C GLY A 992 12.75 2.98 47.74
N THR A 993 13.72 2.09 47.49
CA THR A 993 15.08 2.47 47.10
C THR A 993 15.12 3.10 45.70
N GLY A 994 14.44 2.51 44.71
CA GLY A 994 14.38 3.04 43.35
C GLY A 994 13.73 4.42 43.31
N PHE A 995 12.51 4.57 43.84
CA PHE A 995 11.84 5.87 43.93
C PHE A 995 12.63 6.87 44.76
N GLY A 996 13.25 6.45 45.88
CA GLY A 996 14.10 7.31 46.71
C GLY A 996 15.30 7.87 45.95
N ILE A 997 16.05 7.02 45.23
CA ILE A 997 17.18 7.42 44.37
C ILE A 997 16.69 8.35 43.26
N PHE A 998 15.60 8.01 42.57
CA PHE A 998 15.07 8.84 41.49
C PHE A 998 14.64 10.23 41.98
N VAL A 999 13.88 10.30 43.07
CA VAL A 999 13.42 11.58 43.65
C VAL A 999 14.60 12.40 44.14
N LEU A 1000 15.55 11.81 44.87
CA LEU A 1000 16.73 12.51 45.38
C LEU A 1000 17.58 13.08 44.24
N THR A 1001 17.91 12.26 43.25
CA THR A 1001 18.74 12.69 42.11
C THR A 1001 18.02 13.71 41.21
N ASN A 1002 16.70 13.60 41.07
CA ASN A 1002 15.89 14.60 40.37
C ASN A 1002 15.90 15.95 41.12
N VAL A 1003 15.65 15.96 42.43
CA VAL A 1003 15.77 17.18 43.26
C VAL A 1003 17.16 17.81 43.16
N VAL A 1004 18.23 17.02 43.31
CA VAL A 1004 19.61 17.51 43.15
C VAL A 1004 19.83 18.09 41.74
N SER A 1005 19.36 17.41 40.70
CA SER A 1005 19.50 17.88 39.31
C SER A 1005 18.80 19.21 39.06
N ILE A 1006 17.62 19.45 39.65
CA ILE A 1006 16.88 20.72 39.55
C ILE A 1006 17.58 21.84 40.34
N LEU A 1007 18.20 21.52 41.48
CA LEU A 1007 18.95 22.49 42.28
C LEU A 1007 20.20 22.97 41.53
N ILE A 1008 20.98 22.05 40.92
CA ILE A 1008 22.20 22.40 40.16
C ILE A 1008 21.92 22.88 38.72
N ALA A 1009 20.70 22.67 38.20
CA ALA A 1009 20.31 23.16 36.89
C ALA A 1009 20.35 24.69 36.80
N ARG A 1010 20.78 25.21 35.66
CA ARG A 1010 20.57 26.62 35.27
C ARG A 1010 19.10 26.88 35.00
N ILE A 1011 18.68 28.14 35.04
CA ILE A 1011 17.35 28.53 34.56
C ILE A 1011 17.42 28.54 33.03
N PRO A 1012 16.55 27.79 32.33
CA PRO A 1012 16.52 27.76 30.86
C PRO A 1012 16.12 29.10 30.26
N ASP A 1013 16.84 29.54 29.23
CA ASP A 1013 16.50 30.73 28.44
C ASP A 1013 15.22 30.51 27.62
N SER A 1014 14.96 29.27 27.21
CA SER A 1014 13.78 28.85 26.45
C SER A 1014 12.67 28.35 27.39
N GLY A 1015 11.62 29.14 27.54
CA GLY A 1015 10.50 28.87 28.46
C GLY A 1015 9.72 27.58 28.15
N ALA A 1016 9.35 26.83 29.19
CA ALA A 1016 8.60 25.58 29.06
C ALA A 1016 7.09 25.80 28.81
N PRO A 1017 6.37 24.88 28.15
CA PRO A 1017 5.00 25.11 27.70
C PRO A 1017 3.95 25.12 28.82
N ARG A 1018 3.02 26.08 28.75
CA ARG A 1018 1.81 26.21 29.59
C ARG A 1018 2.11 26.07 31.10
N PHE A 1019 1.67 24.96 31.70
CA PHE A 1019 1.84 24.67 33.13
C PHE A 1019 3.30 24.64 33.56
N TRP A 1020 4.18 24.09 32.71
CA TRP A 1020 5.60 23.93 33.03
C TRP A 1020 6.36 25.26 33.09
N GLY A 1021 5.91 26.27 32.36
CA GLY A 1021 6.50 27.62 32.36
C GLY A 1021 6.10 28.49 33.57
N LYS A 1022 5.22 28.02 34.47
CA LYS A 1022 4.69 28.85 35.58
C LYS A 1022 5.76 29.29 36.60
N ASN A 1023 6.82 28.52 36.78
CA ASN A 1023 7.96 28.90 37.62
C ASN A 1023 9.25 28.22 37.14
N ALA A 1024 10.40 28.67 37.67
CA ALA A 1024 11.71 28.16 37.30
C ALA A 1024 11.91 26.67 37.63
N ILE A 1025 11.29 26.16 38.70
CA ILE A 1025 11.41 24.76 39.14
C ILE A 1025 10.72 23.83 38.13
N LEU A 1026 9.47 24.12 37.76
CA LEU A 1026 8.71 23.38 36.76
C LEU A 1026 9.35 23.48 35.37
N THR A 1027 9.95 24.62 35.04
CA THR A 1027 10.68 24.80 33.76
C THR A 1027 11.90 23.88 33.70
N LYS A 1028 12.74 23.88 34.75
CA LYS A 1028 13.90 22.97 34.88
C LYS A 1028 13.48 21.49 34.83
N LEU A 1029 12.45 21.12 35.58
CA LEU A 1029 11.91 19.75 35.61
C LEU A 1029 11.44 19.31 34.22
N TRP A 1030 10.76 20.17 33.48
CA TRP A 1030 10.33 19.88 32.11
C TRP A 1030 11.51 19.63 31.17
N TRP A 1031 12.54 20.49 31.20
CA TRP A 1031 13.73 20.32 30.37
C TRP A 1031 14.49 19.01 30.67
N LEU A 1032 14.62 18.62 31.94
CA LEU A 1032 15.29 17.38 32.34
C LEU A 1032 14.45 16.11 32.08
N SER A 1033 13.18 16.12 32.47
CA SER A 1033 12.33 14.92 32.51
C SER A 1033 11.50 14.71 31.25
N PHE A 1034 11.02 15.78 30.60
CA PHE A 1034 9.97 15.68 29.57
C PHE A 1034 10.36 16.22 28.19
N TYR A 1035 11.46 16.97 28.05
CA TYR A 1035 11.86 17.54 26.76
C TYR A 1035 12.12 16.48 25.71
N SER A 1036 13.14 15.62 25.88
CA SER A 1036 13.60 14.68 24.85
C SER A 1036 12.49 13.74 24.35
N LEU A 1037 11.69 13.17 25.26
CA LEU A 1037 10.55 12.30 24.91
C LEU A 1037 9.43 13.05 24.15
N ASN A 1038 9.12 14.30 24.53
CA ASN A 1038 8.09 15.07 23.82
C ASN A 1038 8.63 15.64 22.50
N GLN A 1039 9.92 15.95 22.43
CA GLN A 1039 10.56 16.44 21.21
C GLN A 1039 10.69 15.32 20.18
N LEU A 1040 11.08 14.10 20.58
CA LEU A 1040 11.02 12.91 19.73
C LEU A 1040 9.62 12.70 19.15
N ARG A 1041 8.60 12.70 20.02
CA ARG A 1041 7.18 12.60 19.61
C ARG A 1041 6.80 13.68 18.60
N ARG A 1042 7.20 14.94 18.81
CA ARG A 1042 6.90 16.07 17.92
C ARG A 1042 7.61 15.94 16.58
N ASP A 1043 8.89 15.57 16.59
CA ASP A 1043 9.74 15.43 15.40
C ASP A 1043 9.28 14.24 14.53
N LEU A 1044 8.93 13.10 15.14
CA LEU A 1044 8.29 11.97 14.45
C LEU A 1044 6.91 12.34 13.89
N ASN A 1045 6.10 13.13 14.61
CA ASN A 1045 4.81 13.59 14.11
C ASN A 1045 4.91 14.49 12.86
N VAL A 1046 6.03 15.18 12.60
CA VAL A 1046 6.21 15.91 11.33
C VAL A 1046 6.37 14.96 10.12
N ILE A 1047 6.62 13.68 10.39
CA ILE A 1047 6.81 12.62 9.39
C ILE A 1047 5.58 11.72 9.31
N ILE A 1048 4.99 11.31 10.43
CA ILE A 1048 3.88 10.34 10.41
C ILE A 1048 2.49 10.97 10.50
N ALA A 1049 2.35 12.18 11.06
CA ALA A 1049 1.06 12.81 11.40
C ALA A 1049 0.72 13.98 10.47
N THR A 1050 0.99 13.80 9.17
CA THR A 1050 0.67 14.76 8.11
C THR A 1050 -0.69 14.44 7.48
N GLY A 1051 -1.51 15.46 7.21
CA GLY A 1051 -2.88 15.26 6.71
C GLY A 1051 -3.79 14.69 7.79
N ASP A 1052 -4.63 13.71 7.44
CA ASP A 1052 -5.54 13.01 8.37
C ASP A 1052 -4.90 11.86 9.13
N ASN A 1053 -3.59 11.65 8.97
CA ASN A 1053 -2.86 10.62 9.71
C ASN A 1053 -2.90 10.87 11.21
N TRP A 1054 -3.00 9.78 11.97
CA TRP A 1054 -3.13 9.85 13.42
C TRP A 1054 -1.80 10.27 14.07
N SER A 1055 -1.85 11.27 14.93
CA SER A 1055 -0.65 11.76 15.64
C SER A 1055 -0.26 10.84 16.80
N ILE A 1056 1.04 10.65 17.02
CA ILE A 1056 1.56 10.01 18.24
C ILE A 1056 1.00 10.75 19.47
N PRO A 1057 0.24 10.06 20.35
CA PRO A 1057 -0.39 10.66 21.51
C PRO A 1057 0.60 11.35 22.45
N VAL A 1058 0.19 12.46 23.06
CA VAL A 1058 1.06 13.28 23.93
C VAL A 1058 1.67 12.49 25.08
N PHE A 1059 0.98 11.45 25.58
CA PHE A 1059 1.44 10.58 26.66
C PHE A 1059 2.42 9.48 26.21
N TRP A 1060 2.56 9.17 24.92
CA TRP A 1060 3.37 8.04 24.43
C TRP A 1060 4.82 8.07 24.93
N GLY A 1061 5.49 9.22 24.84
CA GLY A 1061 6.86 9.36 25.33
C GLY A 1061 6.99 9.23 26.85
N VAL A 1062 5.92 9.53 27.59
CA VAL A 1062 5.84 9.34 29.05
C VAL A 1062 5.65 7.85 29.37
N VAL A 1063 4.84 7.13 28.59
CA VAL A 1063 4.68 5.67 28.69
C VAL A 1063 6.00 4.96 28.42
N LEU A 1064 6.66 5.22 27.29
CA LEU A 1064 7.96 4.61 26.97
C LEU A 1064 9.00 4.81 28.08
N ARG A 1065 9.09 6.03 28.63
CA ARG A 1065 10.11 6.37 29.64
C ARG A 1065 9.75 5.87 31.04
N TYR A 1066 8.54 6.12 31.52
CA TYR A 1066 8.18 5.93 32.93
C TYR A 1066 7.25 4.76 33.19
N VAL A 1067 6.87 3.99 32.16
CA VAL A 1067 6.07 2.76 32.29
C VAL A 1067 6.81 1.59 31.63
N SER A 1068 7.09 1.66 30.32
CA SER A 1068 7.71 0.57 29.57
C SER A 1068 9.13 0.25 30.07
N ALA A 1069 10.02 1.24 30.19
CA ALA A 1069 11.39 1.01 30.65
C ALA A 1069 11.50 0.46 32.10
N PRO A 1070 10.74 0.96 33.10
CA PRO A 1070 10.70 0.34 34.42
C PRO A 1070 10.21 -1.12 34.41
N ILE A 1071 9.14 -1.43 33.68
CA ILE A 1071 8.61 -2.80 33.56
C ILE A 1071 9.69 -3.73 32.98
N LEU A 1072 10.32 -3.32 31.88
CA LEU A 1072 11.42 -4.05 31.25
C LEU A 1072 12.58 -4.31 32.22
N SER A 1073 13.00 -3.31 32.98
CA SER A 1073 14.09 -3.46 33.96
C SER A 1073 13.77 -4.44 35.09
N ILE A 1074 12.51 -4.50 35.53
CA ILE A 1074 12.06 -5.49 36.52
C ILE A 1074 12.10 -6.89 35.90
N VAL A 1075 11.54 -7.05 34.69
CA VAL A 1075 11.47 -8.34 33.98
C VAL A 1075 12.86 -8.92 33.69
N VAL A 1076 13.82 -8.11 33.25
CA VAL A 1076 15.23 -8.53 33.01
C VAL A 1076 15.87 -9.11 34.27
N SER A 1077 15.53 -8.62 35.46
CA SER A 1077 16.20 -9.03 36.69
C SER A 1077 15.95 -10.47 37.11
N PHE A 1078 14.82 -11.05 36.70
CA PHE A 1078 14.48 -12.45 37.01
C PHE A 1078 15.36 -13.45 36.24
N ALA A 1079 16.04 -13.02 35.17
CA ALA A 1079 16.88 -13.90 34.37
C ALA A 1079 18.16 -14.36 35.10
N TYR A 1080 18.78 -13.52 35.93
CA TYR A 1080 20.02 -13.87 36.63
C TYR A 1080 19.81 -14.92 37.75
N PRO A 1081 18.79 -14.82 38.62
CA PRO A 1081 18.44 -15.90 39.55
C PRO A 1081 18.15 -17.22 38.84
N ALA A 1082 17.34 -17.21 37.77
CA ALA A 1082 17.05 -18.40 36.97
C ALA A 1082 18.30 -19.00 36.31
N PHE A 1083 19.31 -18.18 35.98
CA PHE A 1083 20.58 -18.69 35.45
C PHE A 1083 21.40 -19.42 36.51
N HIS A 1084 21.38 -18.96 37.76
CA HIS A 1084 22.10 -19.64 38.85
C HIS A 1084 21.53 -21.05 39.11
N GLU A 1085 20.22 -21.25 38.99
CA GLU A 1085 19.59 -22.57 39.08
C GLU A 1085 20.05 -23.52 37.95
N LYS A 1086 20.39 -22.97 36.77
CA LYS A 1086 20.81 -23.72 35.58
C LYS A 1086 22.32 -23.66 35.28
N SER A 1087 23.14 -23.06 36.14
CA SER A 1087 24.56 -22.79 35.85
C SER A 1087 25.45 -24.05 35.78
N GLN A 1088 24.91 -25.21 36.17
CA GLN A 1088 25.56 -26.52 36.08
C GLN A 1088 25.33 -27.21 34.72
N ASP A 1089 24.53 -26.62 33.84
CA ASP A 1089 24.38 -27.10 32.46
C ASP A 1089 25.28 -26.28 31.50
N PRO A 1090 26.27 -26.91 30.83
CA PRO A 1090 27.17 -26.20 29.94
C PRO A 1090 26.46 -25.58 28.71
N LEU A 1091 25.32 -26.11 28.27
CA LEU A 1091 24.54 -25.54 27.17
C LEU A 1091 23.84 -24.25 27.59
N HIS A 1092 23.28 -24.21 28.81
CA HIS A 1092 22.75 -22.97 29.38
C HIS A 1092 23.85 -21.93 29.62
N VAL A 1093 25.06 -22.34 30.03
CA VAL A 1093 26.23 -21.42 30.13
C VAL A 1093 26.60 -20.85 28.75
N PHE A 1094 26.73 -21.68 27.72
CA PHE A 1094 27.01 -21.24 26.36
C PHE A 1094 25.96 -20.24 25.84
N ALA A 1095 24.69 -20.59 25.99
CA ALA A 1095 23.57 -19.77 25.53
C ALA A 1095 23.49 -18.41 26.29
N PHE A 1096 23.82 -18.39 27.58
CA PHE A 1096 23.93 -17.17 28.36
C PHE A 1096 25.08 -16.27 27.87
N VAL A 1097 26.21 -16.85 27.45
CA VAL A 1097 27.32 -16.14 26.81
C VAL A 1097 26.91 -15.56 25.45
N VAL A 1098 26.14 -16.29 24.63
CA VAL A 1098 25.59 -15.79 23.36
C VAL A 1098 24.70 -14.56 23.57
N ALA A 1099 23.80 -14.60 24.57
CA ALA A 1099 22.96 -13.46 24.95
C ALA A 1099 23.82 -12.24 25.35
N HIS A 1100 24.84 -12.43 26.18
CA HIS A 1100 25.75 -11.36 26.59
C HIS A 1100 26.62 -10.82 25.44
N ALA A 1101 27.01 -11.65 24.47
CA ALA A 1101 27.76 -11.20 23.30
C ALA A 1101 26.98 -10.15 22.48
N VAL A 1102 25.66 -10.33 22.33
CA VAL A 1102 24.77 -9.34 21.70
C VAL A 1102 24.65 -8.08 22.57
N MET A 1103 24.47 -8.23 23.89
CA MET A 1103 24.40 -7.09 24.82
C MET A 1103 25.69 -6.24 24.84
N LEU A 1104 26.86 -6.87 24.66
CA LEU A 1104 28.15 -6.18 24.58
C LEU A 1104 28.26 -5.24 23.36
N LEU A 1105 27.53 -5.50 22.26
CA LEU A 1105 27.49 -4.60 21.10
C LEU A 1105 26.95 -3.22 21.48
N ILE A 1106 26.01 -3.16 22.42
CA ILE A 1106 25.48 -1.91 22.98
C ILE A 1106 26.60 -1.13 23.67
N ALA A 1107 27.31 -1.75 24.61
CA ALA A 1107 28.41 -1.13 25.34
C ALA A 1107 29.52 -0.65 24.39
N LEU A 1108 29.88 -1.46 23.39
CA LEU A 1108 30.83 -1.09 22.34
C LEU A 1108 30.32 0.10 21.50
N GLY A 1109 29.02 0.21 21.23
CA GLY A 1109 28.43 1.38 20.57
C GLY A 1109 28.61 2.68 21.36
N PHE A 1110 28.46 2.61 22.69
CA PHE A 1110 28.65 3.77 23.57
C PHE A 1110 30.12 4.20 23.69
N VAL A 1111 31.05 3.26 23.79
CA VAL A 1111 32.48 3.52 24.00
C VAL A 1111 33.20 3.79 22.66
N LEU A 1112 32.91 3.02 21.62
CA LEU A 1112 33.59 3.01 20.32
C LEU A 1112 32.63 3.24 19.13
N PRO A 1113 31.81 4.32 19.11
CA PRO A 1113 30.78 4.56 18.10
C PRO A 1113 31.29 4.64 16.66
N ARG A 1114 32.59 4.88 16.45
CA ARG A 1114 33.22 4.91 15.12
C ARG A 1114 33.39 3.54 14.49
N TRP A 1115 33.50 2.46 15.28
CA TRP A 1115 33.63 1.10 14.73
C TRP A 1115 32.39 0.66 13.94
N PHE A 1116 31.23 1.24 14.26
CA PHE A 1116 29.96 0.98 13.59
C PHE A 1116 29.75 1.85 12.33
N ASP A 1117 30.66 2.79 12.01
CA ASP A 1117 30.58 3.60 10.78
C ASP A 1117 30.75 2.77 9.49
N VAL A 1118 31.17 1.52 9.60
CA VAL A 1118 31.21 0.54 8.50
C VAL A 1118 29.81 0.15 8.02
N PHE A 1119 28.80 0.18 8.90
CA PHE A 1119 27.42 -0.20 8.59
C PHE A 1119 26.54 0.97 8.13
N ILE A 1120 27.09 2.19 8.06
CA ILE A 1120 26.34 3.42 7.76
C ILE A 1120 26.82 4.00 6.42
N PRO A 1121 25.91 4.29 5.48
CA PRO A 1121 26.29 4.90 4.20
C PRO A 1121 26.86 6.31 4.44
N PRO A 1122 27.88 6.76 3.66
CA PRO A 1122 28.63 7.98 3.95
C PRO A 1122 27.76 9.21 4.20
N GLU A 1123 26.73 9.40 3.38
CA GLU A 1123 25.80 10.54 3.44
C GLU A 1123 24.94 10.56 4.72
N LYS A 1124 24.79 9.43 5.43
CA LYS A 1124 24.00 9.32 6.66
C LYS A 1124 24.86 9.33 7.95
N LYS A 1125 26.19 9.45 7.85
CA LYS A 1125 27.10 9.39 9.01
C LYS A 1125 26.99 10.56 10.00
N HIS A 1126 26.31 11.64 9.61
CA HIS A 1126 26.21 12.88 10.39
C HIS A 1126 24.77 13.34 10.66
N LEU A 1127 23.79 12.44 10.52
CA LEU A 1127 22.38 12.69 10.86
C LEU A 1127 22.17 13.20 12.29
N GLU A 1128 23.09 12.91 13.21
CA GLU A 1128 23.01 13.36 14.60
C GLU A 1128 23.49 14.79 14.84
N LYS A 1129 24.10 15.44 13.84
CA LYS A 1129 24.72 16.77 13.96
C LYS A 1129 23.82 17.93 13.54
N THR A 1130 22.57 17.68 13.13
CA THR A 1130 21.68 18.74 12.66
C THR A 1130 21.22 19.60 13.84
N TYR A 1131 21.86 20.76 14.01
CA TYR A 1131 21.57 21.67 15.12
C TYR A 1131 20.27 22.44 14.86
N TYR A 1132 19.27 22.23 15.72
CA TYR A 1132 18.03 22.99 15.74
C TYR A 1132 17.95 23.82 17.02
N ALA A 1133 17.31 24.98 16.95
CA ALA A 1133 16.99 25.73 18.16
C ALA A 1133 16.10 24.88 19.10
N PRO A 1134 16.21 25.03 20.43
CA PRO A 1134 15.45 24.23 21.36
C PRO A 1134 13.93 24.39 21.15
N GLN A 1135 13.17 23.31 21.32
CA GLN A 1135 11.72 23.22 21.03
C GLN A 1135 11.28 23.42 19.56
N ILE A 1136 12.18 23.76 18.63
CA ILE A 1136 11.85 23.78 17.19
C ILE A 1136 11.86 22.35 16.67
N THR A 1137 10.81 21.97 15.93
CA THR A 1137 10.73 20.64 15.34
C THR A 1137 11.65 20.50 14.14
N MET A 1138 12.22 19.32 13.95
CA MET A 1138 12.96 19.00 12.73
C MET A 1138 12.04 19.16 11.51
N ALA A 1139 12.42 20.05 10.60
CA ALA A 1139 11.80 20.09 9.28
C ALA A 1139 12.26 18.81 8.55
N PRO A 1140 11.35 17.95 8.02
CA PRO A 1140 11.72 16.61 7.58
C PRO A 1140 12.84 16.60 6.54
N LEU A 1141 14.04 16.17 6.95
CA LEU A 1141 15.28 16.02 6.16
C LEU A 1141 15.21 16.64 4.74
N GLU A 1142 15.31 17.96 4.72
CA GLU A 1142 15.79 18.82 3.63
C GLU A 1142 16.85 19.72 4.28
N VAL A 1143 17.77 20.30 3.49
CA VAL A 1143 18.93 21.09 3.98
C VAL A 1143 20.00 20.22 4.67
N HIS A 1144 20.87 19.63 3.85
CA HIS A 1144 22.29 20.04 3.79
C HIS A 1144 23.00 19.30 2.63
N HIS A 1145 22.89 19.87 1.43
CA HIS A 1145 23.79 19.58 0.31
C HIS A 1145 24.33 20.90 -0.25
N SER A 1146 25.08 21.63 0.58
CA SER A 1146 25.87 22.82 0.21
C SER A 1146 26.63 23.36 1.43
N GLN A 1147 27.70 22.66 1.85
CA GLN A 1147 28.75 23.23 2.73
C GLN A 1147 30.04 22.39 2.73
N ASP A 1148 30.44 21.93 1.55
CA ASP A 1148 31.81 21.46 1.25
C ASP A 1148 32.44 22.40 0.20
N GLU A 1149 32.38 23.70 0.45
CA GLU A 1149 33.14 24.74 -0.28
C GLU A 1149 33.15 26.04 0.55
N GLU A 1150 34.08 26.11 1.52
CA GLU A 1150 34.76 27.32 2.05
C GLU A 1150 35.49 27.03 3.39
N VAL A 1151 36.46 26.10 3.37
CA VAL A 1151 37.55 26.06 4.37
C VAL A 1151 38.90 25.95 3.66
N ILE A 1152 39.10 26.81 2.64
CA ILE A 1152 40.42 27.16 2.09
C ILE A 1152 40.51 28.69 2.09
N GLY A 1153 40.52 29.28 3.30
CA GLY A 1153 40.45 30.73 3.50
C GLY A 1153 41.11 31.26 4.79
N GLU A 1154 41.54 30.41 5.72
CA GLU A 1154 42.22 30.83 6.97
C GLU A 1154 43.65 30.26 7.12
N GLN A 1155 44.45 30.35 6.05
CA GLN A 1155 45.92 30.31 6.15
C GLN A 1155 46.56 31.55 5.52
N GLY A 1156 45.96 32.73 5.77
CA GLY A 1156 46.39 34.00 5.19
C GLY A 1156 46.56 35.18 6.15
N MET A 1157 46.18 35.10 7.44
CA MET A 1157 46.19 36.29 8.31
C MET A 1157 46.38 36.05 9.82
N ARG A 1158 47.41 35.29 10.22
CA ARG A 1158 47.96 35.32 11.60
C ARG A 1158 49.49 35.23 11.67
N ARG A 1159 50.18 36.20 11.04
CA ARG A 1159 51.56 36.58 11.35
C ARG A 1159 51.73 38.07 11.06
N ARG A 1160 52.30 38.82 12.02
CA ARG A 1160 52.22 40.29 12.18
C ARG A 1160 50.79 40.68 12.65
N ASP A 1161 50.55 41.21 13.85
CA ASP A 1161 51.35 42.17 14.62
C ASP A 1161 51.40 41.94 16.14
N LYS A 1162 52.59 42.14 16.69
CA LYS A 1162 52.91 42.52 18.07
C LYS A 1162 54.08 43.51 17.95
N MET A 1163 54.10 44.55 18.79
CA MET A 1163 54.76 45.85 18.54
C MET A 1163 53.89 46.70 17.58
N GLU A 1164 53.61 48.00 17.83
CA GLU A 1164 54.11 48.89 18.88
C GLU A 1164 53.12 50.04 19.22
N HIS A 1165 53.52 50.85 20.19
CA HIS A 1165 52.81 52.03 20.75
C HIS A 1165 52.35 53.11 19.74
N GLY A 1166 51.38 53.94 20.16
CA GLY A 1166 51.47 55.40 19.92
C GLY A 1166 50.23 56.13 19.39
N SER A 1167 49.58 56.90 20.26
CA SER A 1167 48.94 58.22 20.02
C SER A 1167 48.32 58.54 18.63
N HIS A 1168 47.00 58.77 18.61
CA HIS A 1168 46.37 59.64 17.61
C HIS A 1168 46.41 61.12 18.03
N GLU A 1169 46.99 61.97 17.18
CA GLU A 1169 46.74 63.41 17.19
C GLU A 1169 46.68 63.93 15.73
N GLY A 1170 45.65 64.69 15.39
CA GLY A 1170 45.73 65.74 14.36
C GLY A 1170 45.43 65.44 12.86
N VAL A 1171 44.40 66.14 12.36
CA VAL A 1171 44.51 67.10 11.23
C VAL A 1171 44.41 66.61 9.75
N LYS A 1172 43.24 66.94 9.16
CA LYS A 1172 42.95 67.52 7.82
C LYS A 1172 43.26 66.78 6.49
N ARG A 1173 42.25 66.91 5.60
CA ARG A 1173 42.31 67.11 4.12
C ARG A 1173 42.88 65.95 3.27
N SER A 1174 42.54 65.84 1.99
CA SER A 1174 41.38 66.29 1.21
C SER A 1174 41.41 65.54 -0.13
N ASP A 1175 40.28 65.54 -0.86
CA ASP A 1175 40.18 65.26 -2.31
C ASP A 1175 40.61 63.85 -2.76
N ALA A 1176 40.16 63.25 -3.86
CA ALA A 1176 38.96 63.27 -4.69
C ALA A 1176 39.28 62.31 -5.88
N ILE A 1177 38.25 61.86 -6.62
CA ILE A 1177 38.31 61.37 -8.02
C ILE A 1177 38.86 59.94 -8.28
N SER A 1178 37.96 59.10 -8.84
CA SER A 1178 38.09 57.90 -9.72
C SER A 1178 39.13 56.80 -9.43
N GLU A 1179 38.86 55.52 -9.70
CA GLU A 1179 37.84 54.91 -10.57
C GLU A 1179 36.84 53.99 -9.85
#